data_AF-A0A9W7YC78-F1
#
_entry.id   AF-A0A9W7YC78-F1
#
_cell.length_a   1.000
_cell.length_b   1.000
_cell.length_c   1.000
_cell.angle_alpha   90.00
_cell.angle_beta   90.00
_cell.angle_gamma   90.00
#
_symmetry.space_group_name_H-M   'P 1'
#
loop_
_entity.id
_entity.type
_entity.pdbx_description
1 polymer ?
#
loop_
_entity_poly.entity_id
_entity_poly.type
_entity_poly.pdbx_seq_one_letter_code
_entity_poly.pdbx_strand_id
1 'polypeptide(L)'
;MAEAGAADGLATAERLYNEAVNETPPNRTKLDDLVDLLCANPRLLYDGLFKKAHEAASIVVDVCHGTEDMHEDDNLSILTPPAAWGWTVMEETVCHAPPQELMETVYPQLALQFLELADKTFEKMDTTPAPIVRSAVQALTRFWPEIIRACVSRSSGNPVWKQMYGFMLKLADTVTLLSERSDDPALLIRLVKFLETEATIFTDAPPTGDRKHDVLSLNMLPAAHPYIFKSVLARRGVLARQQLIRLLPSGDHMLLCNTSFITAIINSIVYLMNLRPQFCEADLGRLTDWYATINSSEQTLSHLQLVIISKTLRISLLQLYTRRYMGAYSEILETTLDRIGGPEWSAWQEQQTRERERRARQQARERDQAARQQQQQQQQQQQQQKVETAEEHHSARWVPAPEEGAADMADQPAPGAGGDVSVPPPPPAVLQPGGPSTGAPGRSRTAPSMQRQRPGAGFGHKRAVRQSADDGDEDEEQQSRMLEENAKRVKLDEAMDALEPRQAEAATEPTEPAEPTEEQQRALDADKEMENGIKVVLEEVSQFRIPVMDKMTTSDRQRQVVDAVKRVIAGAERLRTFIAHKRVLEGAPLNGAAQRELPNGLTTTSGVLEDSMVMLVRLVTNCYIMFVEFKKTDSSSLDMLPAAVRKGMHGCVEDIIQSILAAPRERYSLAMILLYELWMSVVITDPELARTPDKAGNEDTVLALYLDWCGRIFDAIISHSIQTAASAAPPAPEPAPSVPAAGPSGEPAANGAGTVPAPPPPQQPQQPAMDNLVLDFLKEAPYIEPSLLSKMEACLKAPATAAVGFTTLERAIELRPTMFMAGLDILLTYSVHPDRATRVGCIRAVRKHYSAPEAVPKIEKVALASFRFGIASATKQSQEAEAKVAAIFNSDDEPAESGGQQQNGEELLAKKRAEALAIRQKARLAIEGSLVSHSELLLALSAKNMDLLAHVFDAYKSMPLPVQVATRQMITPLVKSVAAMPGRIIPVLTSFPTGAETLALRIIFLLCSEGSRVPPRDLVQAVLQMCDARGLDGNFIVFLVSGMDRAEALGRMPLLVSILNKTDGPRALVRESFMRLTTSFPGRPSVLSPTELLMALHGGVNTANIDKHVEAVAVYESMARPDGKPVFSTMLFETALKLLVEEDPVSPLMLQTADAFYRKRGGPAGTVIKLLQRLIERNVWDMDSLMLQVFVLSFQTMLPGTLALVKLLPAEALKTIVDMNQPLKTSVREYVGKMPEQTRKQYKWLIDAAPDQDAAQNTA
;
A
#
# COMPACT_ATOMS: atom_id res chain seq x y z
N MET A 1 36.43 -21.56 11.81
CA MET A 1 36.48 -20.41 10.86
C MET A 1 36.05 -19.10 11.51
N ALA A 2 34.87 -19.00 12.15
CA ALA A 2 34.44 -17.75 12.81
C ALA A 2 35.43 -17.22 13.86
N GLU A 3 36.05 -18.10 14.65
CA GLU A 3 37.05 -17.73 15.67
C GLU A 3 38.36 -17.20 15.08
N ALA A 4 38.76 -17.65 13.89
CA ALA A 4 39.98 -17.19 13.23
C ALA A 4 39.84 -15.74 12.73
N GLY A 5 38.66 -15.37 12.21
CA GLY A 5 38.37 -14.00 11.80
C GLY A 5 38.23 -13.02 12.99
N ALA A 6 37.83 -13.51 14.17
CA ALA A 6 37.77 -12.69 15.38
C ALA A 6 39.17 -12.30 15.88
N ALA A 7 40.15 -13.22 15.82
CA ALA A 7 41.53 -12.95 16.20
C ALA A 7 42.21 -11.89 15.30
N ASP A 8 42.06 -12.01 13.97
CA ASP A 8 42.55 -11.00 13.02
C ASP A 8 41.83 -9.65 13.19
N GLY A 9 40.52 -9.68 13.49
CA GLY A 9 39.72 -8.48 13.79
C GLY A 9 40.21 -7.74 15.03
N LEU A 10 40.48 -8.46 16.13
CA LEU A 10 41.01 -7.88 17.36
C LEU A 10 42.41 -7.28 17.15
N ALA A 11 43.32 -8.01 16.50
CA ALA A 11 44.66 -7.52 16.19
C ALA A 11 44.63 -6.26 15.29
N THR A 12 43.69 -6.20 14.34
CA THR A 12 43.47 -5.02 13.48
C THR A 12 42.94 -3.83 14.30
N ALA A 13 41.97 -4.06 15.19
CA ALA A 13 41.42 -3.04 16.07
C ALA A 13 42.48 -2.46 17.03
N GLU A 14 43.33 -3.31 17.64
CA GLU A 14 44.44 -2.87 18.47
C GLU A 14 45.49 -2.08 17.68
N ARG A 15 45.78 -2.48 16.42
CA ARG A 15 46.71 -1.75 15.56
C ARG A 15 46.18 -0.35 15.24
N LEU A 16 44.92 -0.22 14.85
CA LEU A 16 44.27 1.06 14.56
C LEU A 16 44.22 1.98 15.79
N TYR A 17 43.89 1.45 16.97
CA TYR A 17 43.92 2.22 18.22
C TYR A 17 45.31 2.76 18.53
N ASN A 18 46.33 1.90 18.47
CA ASN A 18 47.71 2.30 18.73
C ASN A 18 48.22 3.30 17.67
N GLU A 19 47.89 3.11 16.40
CA GLU A 19 48.21 4.09 15.35
C GLU A 19 47.53 5.45 15.58
N ALA A 20 46.29 5.47 16.05
CA ALA A 20 45.53 6.69 16.26
C ALA A 20 45.98 7.50 17.48
N VAL A 21 46.37 6.82 18.57
CA VAL A 21 46.82 7.46 19.83
C VAL A 21 48.29 7.91 19.76
N ASN A 22 49.14 7.24 18.97
CA ASN A 22 50.55 7.63 18.82
C ASN A 22 50.79 8.79 17.84
N GLU A 23 49.77 9.22 17.08
CA GLU A 23 49.82 10.46 16.29
C GLU A 23 49.55 11.68 17.19
N THR A 24 50.29 12.78 17.01
CA THR A 24 50.14 14.01 17.81
C THR A 24 49.75 15.19 16.90
N PRO A 25 48.54 15.75 16.99
CA PRO A 25 47.43 15.35 17.86
C PRO A 25 46.76 14.02 17.43
N PRO A 26 46.10 13.30 18.36
CA PRO A 26 45.53 11.98 18.09
C PRO A 26 44.52 11.99 16.94
N ASN A 27 44.62 10.97 16.09
CA ASN A 27 43.95 10.92 14.82
C ASN A 27 42.49 10.50 14.97
N ARG A 28 41.61 11.50 15.02
CA ARG A 28 40.17 11.30 15.16
C ARG A 28 39.57 10.44 14.04
N THR A 29 40.00 10.57 12.79
CA THR A 29 39.40 9.77 11.70
C THR A 29 39.72 8.29 11.86
N LYS A 30 40.92 7.93 12.31
CA LYS A 30 41.27 6.54 12.65
C LYS A 30 40.49 6.00 13.85
N LEU A 31 40.15 6.86 14.83
CA LEU A 31 39.28 6.50 15.95
C LEU A 31 37.82 6.30 15.50
N ASP A 32 37.33 7.12 14.57
CA ASP A 32 36.00 6.98 13.97
C ASP A 32 35.93 5.70 13.08
N ASP A 33 36.94 5.44 12.23
CA ASP A 33 37.07 4.20 11.43
C ASP A 33 37.10 2.94 12.33
N LEU A 34 37.73 3.04 13.51
CA LEU A 34 37.76 1.98 14.51
C LEU A 34 36.38 1.75 15.15
N VAL A 35 35.60 2.81 15.41
CA VAL A 35 34.20 2.66 15.86
C VAL A 35 33.37 1.96 14.78
N ASP A 36 33.51 2.33 13.52
CA ASP A 36 32.79 1.67 12.41
C ASP A 36 33.14 0.17 12.29
N LEU A 37 34.42 -0.19 12.46
CA LEU A 37 34.88 -1.59 12.49
C LEU A 37 34.25 -2.38 13.66
N LEU A 38 34.10 -1.75 14.83
CA LEU A 38 33.52 -2.35 16.03
C LEU A 38 31.99 -2.47 15.93
N CYS A 39 31.30 -1.48 15.36
CA CYS A 39 29.88 -1.54 15.02
C CYS A 39 29.59 -2.66 13.99
N ALA A 40 30.50 -2.90 13.05
CA ALA A 40 30.41 -4.02 12.12
C ALA A 40 30.66 -5.40 12.78
N ASN A 41 31.38 -5.44 13.91
CA ASN A 41 31.77 -6.68 14.60
C ASN A 41 31.50 -6.64 16.13
N PRO A 42 30.24 -6.63 16.59
CA PRO A 42 29.90 -6.38 18.01
C PRO A 42 30.46 -7.37 19.05
N ARG A 43 31.07 -8.49 18.63
CA ARG A 43 31.75 -9.43 19.56
C ARG A 43 33.04 -8.83 20.13
N LEU A 44 33.79 -8.09 19.31
CA LEU A 44 35.08 -7.49 19.69
C LEU A 44 34.94 -6.45 20.82
N LEU A 45 33.73 -5.89 21.00
CA LEU A 45 33.40 -4.95 22.08
C LEU A 45 33.70 -5.52 23.47
N TYR A 46 33.53 -6.84 23.67
CA TYR A 46 33.70 -7.51 24.95
C TYR A 46 35.10 -8.11 25.17
N ASP A 47 35.93 -8.23 24.12
CA ASP A 47 37.25 -8.88 24.13
C ASP A 47 38.38 -7.97 24.72
N GLY A 48 38.07 -7.22 25.77
CA GLY A 48 39.01 -6.33 26.48
C GLY A 48 39.14 -4.92 25.93
N LEU A 49 38.56 -4.61 24.76
CA LEU A 49 38.52 -3.23 24.23
C LEU A 49 37.71 -2.27 25.11
N PHE A 50 36.63 -2.74 25.77
CA PHE A 50 35.94 -1.97 26.81
C PHE A 50 36.90 -1.46 27.89
N LYS A 51 37.86 -2.28 28.34
CA LYS A 51 38.80 -1.91 29.40
C LYS A 51 39.70 -0.76 28.95
N LYS A 52 40.20 -0.78 27.71
CA LYS A 52 40.99 0.31 27.13
C LYS A 52 40.17 1.59 26.93
N ALA A 53 38.91 1.46 26.51
CA ALA A 53 37.97 2.58 26.38
C ALA A 53 37.66 3.23 27.74
N HIS A 54 37.44 2.42 28.77
CA HIS A 54 37.25 2.85 30.15
C HIS A 54 38.53 3.49 30.71
N GLU A 55 39.71 2.90 30.51
CA GLU A 55 41.00 3.48 30.92
C GLU A 55 41.24 4.84 30.25
N ALA A 56 41.03 4.96 28.93
CA ALA A 56 41.19 6.23 28.21
C ALA A 56 40.24 7.34 28.71
N ALA A 57 39.00 7.00 29.05
CA ALA A 57 38.04 7.95 29.60
C ALA A 57 38.32 8.26 31.09
N SER A 58 38.70 7.26 31.90
CA SER A 58 39.02 7.42 33.31
C SER A 58 40.28 8.27 33.50
N ILE A 59 41.32 8.13 32.65
CA ILE A 59 42.54 8.95 32.75
C ILE A 59 42.21 10.45 32.72
N VAL A 60 41.34 10.91 31.81
CA VAL A 60 40.98 12.34 31.77
C VAL A 60 40.16 12.75 32.99
N VAL A 61 39.19 11.94 33.38
CA VAL A 61 38.34 12.20 34.55
C VAL A 61 39.18 12.22 35.84
N ASP A 62 40.07 11.25 36.03
CA ASP A 62 40.96 11.13 37.19
C ASP A 62 42.04 12.24 37.22
N VAL A 63 42.50 12.73 36.05
CA VAL A 63 43.34 13.96 35.95
C VAL A 63 42.56 15.21 36.37
N CYS A 64 41.28 15.35 35.99
CA CYS A 64 40.40 16.41 36.52
C CYS A 64 40.11 16.21 38.03
N HIS A 65 40.19 14.98 38.54
CA HIS A 65 40.01 14.69 39.97
C HIS A 65 41.25 14.95 40.82
N GLY A 66 42.47 14.80 40.27
CA GLY A 66 43.73 14.79 41.02
C GLY A 66 44.66 16.00 40.81
N THR A 67 45.05 16.62 41.94
CA THR A 67 46.15 17.61 42.12
C THR A 67 45.98 19.01 41.53
N GLU A 68 46.48 20.01 42.27
CA GLU A 68 46.20 21.44 42.10
C GLU A 68 47.17 22.17 41.13
N ASP A 69 48.07 21.46 40.44
CA ASP A 69 49.30 22.02 39.83
C ASP A 69 49.58 21.59 38.36
N MET A 70 48.58 21.55 37.47
CA MET A 70 48.78 21.23 36.03
C MET A 70 48.16 22.28 35.08
N HIS A 71 48.82 23.43 34.97
CA HIS A 71 48.44 24.56 34.11
C HIS A 71 48.84 24.41 32.62
N GLU A 72 48.51 23.28 31.98
CA GLU A 72 48.73 23.08 30.53
C GLU A 72 47.48 22.52 29.84
N ASP A 73 46.66 23.43 29.29
CA ASP A 73 45.50 23.12 28.44
C ASP A 73 45.86 22.18 27.27
N ASP A 74 47.10 22.25 26.79
CA ASP A 74 47.63 21.43 25.71
C ASP A 74 47.51 19.92 26.01
N ASN A 75 47.85 19.48 27.23
CA ASN A 75 47.76 18.06 27.61
C ASN A 75 46.30 17.57 27.63
N LEU A 76 45.39 18.41 28.10
CA LEU A 76 43.96 18.09 28.15
C LEU A 76 43.35 18.04 26.74
N SER A 77 43.83 18.91 25.83
CA SER A 77 43.43 18.90 24.41
C SER A 77 43.84 17.62 23.69
N ILE A 78 45.02 17.07 24.02
CA ILE A 78 45.55 15.81 23.46
C ILE A 78 44.76 14.60 23.98
N LEU A 79 44.38 14.58 25.26
CA LEU A 79 43.66 13.44 25.86
C LEU A 79 42.15 13.45 25.58
N THR A 80 41.58 14.59 25.15
CA THR A 80 40.12 14.71 24.90
C THR A 80 39.59 13.80 23.77
N PRO A 81 40.23 13.68 22.59
CA PRO A 81 39.73 12.79 21.53
C PRO A 81 39.74 11.30 21.89
N PRO A 82 40.82 10.71 22.48
CA PRO A 82 40.81 9.33 22.97
C PRO A 82 39.75 9.09 24.07
N ALA A 83 39.54 10.03 24.98
CA ALA A 83 38.51 9.91 26.02
C ALA A 83 37.09 9.97 25.44
N ALA A 84 36.84 10.85 24.46
CA ALA A 84 35.55 10.93 23.76
C ALA A 84 35.25 9.66 22.96
N TRP A 85 36.25 9.09 22.28
CA TRP A 85 36.17 7.77 21.64
C TRP A 85 35.86 6.67 22.66
N GLY A 86 36.50 6.71 23.83
CA GLY A 86 36.24 5.78 24.93
C GLY A 86 34.77 5.76 25.34
N TRP A 87 34.15 6.93 25.47
CA TRP A 87 32.70 7.05 25.73
C TRP A 87 31.83 6.46 24.62
N THR A 88 32.19 6.65 23.34
CA THR A 88 31.45 6.07 22.20
C THR A 88 31.57 4.54 22.15
N VAL A 89 32.75 3.98 22.39
CA VAL A 89 32.91 2.52 22.48
C VAL A 89 32.16 1.95 23.68
N MET A 90 32.24 2.60 24.84
CA MET A 90 31.44 2.20 26.00
C MET A 90 29.93 2.29 25.73
N GLU A 91 29.43 3.33 25.05
CA GLU A 91 28.02 3.42 24.62
C GLU A 91 27.60 2.17 23.83
N GLU A 92 28.34 1.82 22.77
CA GLU A 92 27.98 0.68 21.93
C GLU A 92 28.15 -0.67 22.64
N THR A 93 29.19 -0.86 23.46
CA THR A 93 29.39 -2.10 24.25
C THR A 93 28.24 -2.42 25.19
N VAL A 94 27.65 -1.38 25.79
CA VAL A 94 26.63 -1.52 26.83
C VAL A 94 25.22 -1.46 26.22
N CYS A 95 25.01 -0.75 25.10
CA CYS A 95 23.74 -0.70 24.40
C CYS A 95 23.50 -1.90 23.45
N HIS A 96 24.54 -2.56 22.95
CA HIS A 96 24.39 -3.84 22.26
C HIS A 96 24.09 -4.96 23.27
N ALA A 97 23.19 -5.88 22.89
CA ALA A 97 22.88 -7.06 23.69
C ALA A 97 23.98 -8.14 23.50
N PRO A 98 24.76 -8.49 24.55
CA PRO A 98 25.73 -9.57 24.47
C PRO A 98 25.07 -10.95 24.32
N PRO A 99 25.82 -11.98 23.90
CA PRO A 99 25.43 -13.38 24.04
C PRO A 99 24.96 -13.71 25.47
N GLN A 100 23.99 -14.61 25.58
CA GLN A 100 23.29 -14.91 26.83
C GLN A 100 24.23 -15.35 27.98
N GLU A 101 25.37 -15.95 27.65
CA GLU A 101 26.42 -16.41 28.57
C GLU A 101 27.17 -15.26 29.28
N LEU A 102 27.43 -14.15 28.56
CA LEU A 102 28.13 -12.97 29.10
C LEU A 102 27.19 -12.03 29.86
N MET A 103 25.89 -12.11 29.60
CA MET A 103 24.87 -11.25 30.20
C MET A 103 24.66 -11.45 31.71
N GLU A 104 24.96 -12.64 32.23
CA GLU A 104 24.76 -12.95 33.66
C GLU A 104 26.03 -12.75 34.49
N THR A 105 27.20 -12.77 33.83
CA THR A 105 28.53 -12.85 34.46
C THR A 105 29.33 -11.55 34.33
N VAL A 106 29.49 -11.04 33.11
CA VAL A 106 30.39 -9.92 32.80
C VAL A 106 29.63 -8.59 32.65
N TYR A 107 28.54 -8.59 31.88
CA TYR A 107 27.78 -7.37 31.57
C TYR A 107 27.36 -6.53 32.79
N PRO A 108 26.90 -7.11 33.94
CA PRO A 108 26.48 -6.31 35.10
C PRO A 108 27.65 -5.51 35.72
N GLN A 109 28.88 -6.01 35.60
CA GLN A 109 30.07 -5.34 36.11
C GLN A 109 30.53 -4.21 35.18
N LEU A 110 30.51 -4.44 33.86
CA LEU A 110 30.80 -3.39 32.87
C LEU A 110 29.79 -2.24 32.96
N ALA A 111 28.51 -2.57 33.12
CA ALA A 111 27.43 -1.61 33.31
C ALA A 111 27.60 -0.77 34.59
N LEU A 112 28.04 -1.37 35.71
CA LEU A 112 28.40 -0.59 36.91
C LEU A 112 29.59 0.32 36.67
N GLN A 113 30.69 -0.18 36.08
CA GLN A 113 31.88 0.63 35.78
C GLN A 113 31.57 1.83 34.88
N PHE A 114 30.68 1.65 33.90
CA PHE A 114 30.17 2.74 33.06
C PHE A 114 29.42 3.81 33.87
N LEU A 115 28.50 3.40 34.75
CA LEU A 115 27.73 4.33 35.58
C LEU A 115 28.61 5.05 36.60
N GLU A 116 29.52 4.34 37.28
CA GLU A 116 30.47 4.91 38.25
C GLU A 116 31.37 5.98 37.60
N LEU A 117 31.85 5.74 36.38
CA LEU A 117 32.62 6.72 35.63
C LEU A 117 31.77 7.94 35.21
N ALA A 118 30.49 7.75 34.90
CA ALA A 118 29.58 8.85 34.59
C ALA A 118 29.33 9.75 35.80
N ASP A 119 29.15 9.16 36.98
CA ASP A 119 28.98 9.89 38.25
C ASP A 119 30.22 10.74 38.57
N LYS A 120 31.43 10.14 38.49
CA LYS A 120 32.70 10.88 38.58
C LYS A 120 32.81 12.03 37.56
N THR A 121 32.33 11.82 36.33
CA THR A 121 32.37 12.84 35.25
C THR A 121 31.46 14.03 35.57
N PHE A 122 30.36 13.79 36.28
CA PHE A 122 29.41 14.83 36.69
C PHE A 122 29.78 15.55 37.99
N GLU A 123 30.43 14.86 38.94
CA GLU A 123 30.89 15.47 40.22
C GLU A 123 31.88 16.62 40.03
N LYS A 124 32.66 16.63 38.94
CA LYS A 124 33.61 17.69 38.58
C LYS A 124 33.41 18.22 37.15
N MET A 125 32.16 18.44 36.77
CA MET A 125 31.78 18.93 35.43
C MET A 125 32.53 20.22 35.04
N ASP A 126 32.70 21.17 35.96
CA ASP A 126 33.32 22.49 35.67
C ASP A 126 34.80 22.39 35.22
N THR A 127 35.50 21.32 35.64
CA THR A 127 36.91 21.07 35.29
C THR A 127 37.08 20.04 34.17
N THR A 128 35.99 19.39 33.75
CA THR A 128 36.03 18.29 32.77
C THR A 128 35.76 18.84 31.36
N PRO A 129 36.51 18.44 30.31
CA PRO A 129 36.26 18.90 28.95
C PRO A 129 34.81 18.72 28.50
N ALA A 130 34.18 19.81 28.06
CA ALA A 130 32.79 19.81 27.59
C ALA A 130 32.45 18.73 26.54
N PRO A 131 33.33 18.29 25.61
CA PRO A 131 33.06 17.13 24.75
C PRO A 131 32.80 15.83 25.51
N ILE A 132 33.50 15.58 26.62
CA ILE A 132 33.42 14.35 27.41
C ILE A 132 32.11 14.31 28.21
N VAL A 133 31.79 15.39 28.93
CA VAL A 133 30.52 15.53 29.67
C VAL A 133 29.32 15.34 28.74
N ARG A 134 29.38 15.93 27.53
CA ARG A 134 28.37 15.77 26.49
C ARG A 134 28.26 14.33 25.98
N SER A 135 29.38 13.64 25.75
CA SER A 135 29.36 12.22 25.36
C SER A 135 28.78 11.33 26.47
N ALA A 136 29.09 11.59 27.74
CA ALA A 136 28.55 10.83 28.88
C ALA A 136 27.01 10.95 28.96
N VAL A 137 26.43 12.17 28.87
CA VAL A 137 24.97 12.36 28.85
C VAL A 137 24.30 11.66 27.65
N GLN A 138 24.94 11.72 26.48
CA GLN A 138 24.45 11.05 25.28
C GLN A 138 24.42 9.52 25.44
N ALA A 139 25.52 8.93 25.93
CA ALA A 139 25.62 7.50 26.15
C ALA A 139 24.63 7.00 27.22
N LEU A 140 24.46 7.75 28.32
CA LEU A 140 23.43 7.46 29.33
C LEU A 140 22.01 7.49 28.76
N THR A 141 21.70 8.46 27.89
CA THR A 141 20.38 8.59 27.25
C THR A 141 20.00 7.32 26.48
N ARG A 142 20.95 6.73 25.75
CA ARG A 142 20.74 5.50 24.97
C ARG A 142 20.74 4.25 25.85
N PHE A 143 21.59 4.20 26.88
CA PHE A 143 21.66 3.07 27.80
C PHE A 143 20.44 2.96 28.72
N TRP A 144 19.79 4.08 29.06
CA TRP A 144 18.66 4.14 30.00
C TRP A 144 17.57 3.07 29.81
N PRO A 145 16.95 2.92 28.61
CA PRO A 145 15.97 1.87 28.37
C PRO A 145 16.55 0.45 28.48
N GLU A 146 17.81 0.22 28.11
CA GLU A 146 18.43 -1.12 28.18
C GLU A 146 18.68 -1.55 29.63
N ILE A 147 19.12 -0.65 30.51
CA ILE A 147 19.21 -0.90 31.97
C ILE A 147 17.89 -1.48 32.49
N ILE A 148 16.78 -0.82 32.16
CA ILE A 148 15.47 -1.14 32.72
C ILE A 148 14.99 -2.48 32.16
N ARG A 149 15.14 -2.76 30.85
CA ARG A 149 14.85 -4.08 30.27
C ARG A 149 15.68 -5.19 30.91
N ALA A 150 16.98 -4.94 31.15
CA ALA A 150 17.88 -5.92 31.76
C ALA A 150 17.54 -6.21 33.23
N CYS A 151 17.21 -5.18 34.02
CA CYS A 151 16.78 -5.32 35.41
C CYS A 151 15.40 -6.02 35.54
N VAL A 152 14.46 -5.74 34.65
CA VAL A 152 13.09 -6.30 34.69
C VAL A 152 13.02 -7.77 34.30
N SER A 153 13.90 -8.20 33.40
CA SER A 153 13.98 -9.60 32.95
C SER A 153 14.68 -10.53 33.97
N ARG A 154 15.37 -9.99 34.99
CA ARG A 154 16.25 -10.76 35.90
C ARG A 154 15.99 -10.46 37.38
N SER A 155 14.83 -10.91 37.84
CA SER A 155 14.21 -10.52 39.12
C SER A 155 14.89 -11.04 40.41
N SER A 156 15.65 -12.15 40.39
CA SER A 156 15.95 -12.90 41.63
C SER A 156 17.38 -13.47 41.81
N GLY A 157 18.33 -13.23 40.91
CA GLY A 157 19.62 -13.95 40.89
C GLY A 157 20.84 -13.25 41.51
N ASN A 158 21.07 -11.96 41.22
CA ASN A 158 22.35 -11.30 41.47
C ASN A 158 22.16 -9.90 42.11
N PRO A 159 22.77 -9.60 43.28
CA PRO A 159 22.59 -8.31 43.97
C PRO A 159 23.12 -7.11 43.18
N VAL A 160 24.03 -7.32 42.23
CA VAL A 160 24.59 -6.28 41.36
C VAL A 160 23.51 -5.53 40.59
N TRP A 161 22.45 -6.21 40.10
CA TRP A 161 21.35 -5.54 39.39
C TRP A 161 20.56 -4.57 40.29
N LYS A 162 20.43 -4.88 41.60
CA LYS A 162 19.79 -3.98 42.57
C LYS A 162 20.67 -2.77 42.87
N GLN A 163 21.98 -2.96 42.98
CA GLN A 163 22.96 -1.88 43.13
C GLN A 163 22.94 -0.94 41.91
N MET A 164 22.99 -1.52 40.71
CA MET A 164 22.95 -0.80 39.43
C MET A 164 21.67 0.02 39.25
N TYR A 165 20.51 -0.54 39.61
CA TYR A 165 19.24 0.19 39.64
C TYR A 165 19.23 1.34 40.65
N GLY A 166 19.80 1.15 41.86
CA GLY A 166 19.95 2.22 42.84
C GLY A 166 20.86 3.36 42.34
N PHE A 167 21.94 3.01 41.67
CA PHE A 167 22.90 3.96 41.11
C PHE A 167 22.33 4.74 39.91
N MET A 168 21.56 4.07 39.06
CA MET A 168 20.76 4.71 37.99
C MET A 168 19.82 5.78 38.56
N LEU A 169 19.14 5.52 39.69
CA LEU A 169 18.28 6.51 40.33
C LEU A 169 19.06 7.72 40.87
N LYS A 170 20.23 7.50 41.52
CA LYS A 170 21.14 8.58 41.98
C LYS A 170 21.55 9.47 40.79
N LEU A 171 22.06 8.85 39.72
CA LEU A 171 22.56 9.56 38.54
C LEU A 171 21.49 10.45 37.89
N ALA A 172 20.23 10.01 37.83
CA ALA A 172 19.19 10.83 37.21
C ALA A 172 18.71 11.99 38.10
N ASP A 173 18.92 11.94 39.41
CA ASP A 173 18.82 13.13 40.26
C ASP A 173 19.98 14.10 39.98
N THR A 174 21.22 13.60 39.84
CA THR A 174 22.38 14.40 39.42
C THR A 174 22.14 15.08 38.07
N VAL A 175 21.72 14.33 37.04
CA VAL A 175 21.44 14.84 35.68
C VAL A 175 20.31 15.87 35.68
N THR A 176 19.29 15.70 36.54
CA THR A 176 18.24 16.71 36.72
C THR A 176 18.83 18.02 37.28
N LEU A 177 19.67 17.94 38.31
CA LEU A 177 20.36 19.11 38.90
C LEU A 177 21.33 19.77 37.92
N LEU A 178 22.00 19.01 37.03
CA LEU A 178 22.84 19.57 35.97
C LEU A 178 22.03 20.41 34.97
N SER A 179 20.79 20.00 34.66
CA SER A 179 19.92 20.78 33.76
C SER A 179 19.49 22.13 34.35
N GLU A 180 19.54 22.30 35.67
CA GLU A 180 19.24 23.56 36.36
C GLU A 180 20.48 24.46 36.54
N ARG A 181 21.69 23.93 36.34
CA ARG A 181 22.97 24.62 36.62
C ARG A 181 23.85 24.90 35.40
N SER A 182 23.62 24.21 34.28
CA SER A 182 24.49 24.26 33.11
C SER A 182 24.12 25.41 32.16
N ASP A 183 25.09 26.29 31.87
CA ASP A 183 24.94 27.32 30.83
C ASP A 183 25.35 26.86 29.41
N ASP A 184 25.97 25.69 29.22
CA ASP A 184 26.37 25.21 27.87
C ASP A 184 25.15 24.75 27.04
N PRO A 185 24.77 25.46 25.94
CA PRO A 185 23.63 25.07 25.11
C PRO A 185 23.82 23.71 24.43
N ALA A 186 25.05 23.28 24.14
CA ALA A 186 25.33 22.00 23.49
C ALA A 186 25.27 20.79 24.44
N LEU A 187 25.35 21.05 25.74
CA LEU A 187 25.04 20.08 26.80
C LEU A 187 23.55 20.09 27.14
N LEU A 188 22.95 21.27 27.29
CA LEU A 188 21.51 21.42 27.55
C LEU A 188 20.64 20.72 26.49
N ILE A 189 21.00 20.76 25.20
CA ILE A 189 20.32 19.99 24.14
C ILE A 189 20.34 18.47 24.41
N ARG A 190 21.44 17.93 24.95
CA ARG A 190 21.55 16.50 25.28
C ARG A 190 20.80 16.16 26.56
N LEU A 191 20.83 17.05 27.56
CA LEU A 191 20.04 16.91 28.79
C LEU A 191 18.53 16.91 28.50
N VAL A 192 18.06 17.76 27.59
CA VAL A 192 16.68 17.73 27.08
C VAL A 192 16.35 16.36 26.46
N LYS A 193 17.26 15.77 25.68
CA LYS A 193 17.02 14.44 25.09
C LYS A 193 17.02 13.30 26.13
N PHE A 194 17.82 13.43 27.19
CA PHE A 194 17.77 12.54 28.35
C PHE A 194 16.41 12.62 29.04
N LEU A 195 15.95 13.82 29.39
CA LEU A 195 14.67 14.04 30.07
C LEU A 195 13.46 13.60 29.22
N GLU A 196 13.52 13.78 27.89
CA GLU A 196 12.51 13.26 26.94
C GLU A 196 12.43 11.73 26.99
N THR A 197 13.60 11.07 27.05
CA THR A 197 13.72 9.61 27.11
C THR A 197 13.20 9.09 28.46
N GLU A 198 13.57 9.73 29.58
CA GLU A 198 13.10 9.39 30.92
C GLU A 198 11.57 9.57 31.06
N ALA A 199 11.03 10.71 30.62
CA ALA A 199 9.59 10.98 30.62
C ALA A 199 8.80 10.00 29.75
N THR A 200 9.35 9.58 28.62
CA THR A 200 8.73 8.59 27.72
C THR A 200 8.67 7.20 28.36
N ILE A 201 9.79 6.73 28.91
CA ILE A 201 9.92 5.37 29.47
C ILE A 201 9.11 5.22 30.76
N PHE A 202 9.17 6.23 31.64
CA PHE A 202 8.49 6.22 32.94
C PHE A 202 7.06 6.78 32.89
N THR A 203 6.36 6.54 31.78
CA THR A 203 4.94 6.83 31.61
C THR A 203 4.22 5.62 31.01
N ASP A 204 3.01 5.33 31.46
CA ASP A 204 2.13 4.32 30.88
C ASP A 204 1.79 4.64 29.41
N ALA A 205 1.85 3.63 28.54
CA ALA A 205 1.46 3.78 27.14
C ALA A 205 -0.08 3.84 26.99
N PRO A 206 -0.62 4.57 26.00
CA PRO A 206 -2.06 4.57 25.75
C PRO A 206 -2.57 3.17 25.37
N PRO A 207 -3.84 2.82 25.68
CA PRO A 207 -4.41 1.48 25.44
C PRO A 207 -4.73 1.17 23.96
N THR A 208 -4.18 1.94 23.01
CA THR A 208 -4.47 1.82 21.57
C THR A 208 -3.63 0.70 20.93
N GLY A 209 -4.30 -0.27 20.30
CA GLY A 209 -3.70 -1.54 19.86
C GLY A 209 -2.75 -1.53 18.65
N ASP A 210 -2.10 -0.41 18.33
CA ASP A 210 -1.17 -0.33 17.20
C ASP A 210 0.28 -0.59 17.68
N ARG A 211 0.74 -1.85 17.53
CA ARG A 211 2.04 -2.38 18.02
C ARG A 211 3.28 -1.82 17.28
N LYS A 212 3.26 -0.57 16.81
CA LYS A 212 4.37 0.06 16.08
C LYS A 212 5.37 0.82 16.95
N HIS A 213 5.11 0.93 18.25
CA HIS A 213 6.00 1.57 19.20
C HIS A 213 6.58 0.53 20.16
N ASP A 214 7.71 -0.08 19.80
CA ASP A 214 8.59 -0.93 20.66
C ASP A 214 9.25 -0.14 21.82
N VAL A 215 8.67 1.03 22.15
CA VAL A 215 9.17 1.96 23.15
C VAL A 215 8.75 1.46 24.53
N LEU A 216 9.75 1.22 25.38
CA LEU A 216 9.55 0.81 26.76
C LEU A 216 8.56 1.74 27.49
N SER A 217 7.69 1.16 28.32
CA SER A 217 6.68 1.88 29.10
C SER A 217 6.41 1.18 30.42
N LEU A 218 5.85 1.89 31.40
CA LEU A 218 5.52 1.34 32.72
C LEU A 218 4.50 0.17 32.69
N ASN A 219 3.67 0.11 31.65
CA ASN A 219 2.76 -1.02 31.37
C ASN A 219 3.51 -2.33 31.12
N MET A 220 4.72 -2.28 30.56
CA MET A 220 5.54 -3.47 30.25
C MET A 220 6.24 -4.06 31.49
N LEU A 221 6.19 -3.36 32.63
CA LEU A 221 6.80 -3.80 33.88
C LEU A 221 5.86 -4.76 34.64
N PRO A 222 6.36 -5.84 35.27
CA PRO A 222 5.58 -6.67 36.19
C PRO A 222 4.93 -5.85 37.31
N ALA A 223 3.72 -6.25 37.75
CA ALA A 223 3.01 -5.57 38.84
C ALA A 223 3.73 -5.68 40.20
N ALA A 224 4.43 -6.79 40.43
CA ALA A 224 5.27 -7.03 41.60
C ALA A 224 6.70 -7.37 41.15
N HIS A 225 7.66 -6.52 41.47
CA HIS A 225 9.10 -6.75 41.25
C HIS A 225 9.87 -6.59 42.57
N PRO A 226 10.86 -7.43 42.92
CA PRO A 226 11.45 -7.45 44.26
C PRO A 226 12.18 -6.17 44.71
N TYR A 227 12.55 -5.29 43.78
CA TYR A 227 13.22 -4.02 44.09
C TYR A 227 12.88 -2.84 43.15
N ILE A 228 12.00 -3.04 42.16
CA ILE A 228 11.59 -1.97 41.23
C ILE A 228 10.16 -1.56 41.58
N PHE A 229 9.98 -0.32 42.03
CA PHE A 229 8.69 0.23 42.41
C PHE A 229 8.14 1.11 41.29
N LYS A 230 7.03 0.70 40.66
CA LYS A 230 6.38 1.48 39.59
C LYS A 230 6.06 2.91 40.00
N SER A 231 5.65 3.13 41.26
CA SER A 231 5.35 4.46 41.81
C SER A 231 6.56 5.39 41.87
N VAL A 232 7.76 4.87 42.15
CA VAL A 232 9.01 5.64 42.15
C VAL A 232 9.35 6.05 40.72
N LEU A 233 9.27 5.12 39.76
CA LEU A 233 9.53 5.41 38.36
C LEU A 233 8.51 6.41 37.79
N ALA A 234 7.21 6.20 38.00
CA ALA A 234 6.16 7.13 37.56
C ALA A 234 6.38 8.56 38.11
N ARG A 235 6.79 8.69 39.38
CA ARG A 235 7.16 9.99 39.95
C ARG A 235 8.35 10.63 39.21
N ARG A 236 9.37 9.85 38.82
CA ARG A 236 10.49 10.35 38.00
C ARG A 236 10.05 10.79 36.62
N GLY A 237 9.20 10.04 35.93
CA GLY A 237 8.65 10.42 34.63
C GLY A 237 7.90 11.77 34.68
N VAL A 238 7.11 11.99 35.74
CA VAL A 238 6.45 13.27 36.00
C VAL A 238 7.45 14.39 36.28
N LEU A 239 8.50 14.14 37.07
CA LEU A 239 9.55 15.14 37.33
C LEU A 239 10.31 15.52 36.04
N ALA A 240 10.76 14.54 35.26
CA ALA A 240 11.48 14.79 34.00
C ALA A 240 10.62 15.61 33.02
N ARG A 241 9.33 15.29 32.89
CA ARG A 241 8.37 16.07 32.09
C ARG A 241 8.19 17.50 32.63
N GLN A 242 8.08 17.68 33.94
CA GLN A 242 8.00 19.03 34.54
C GLN A 242 9.27 19.84 34.29
N GLN A 243 10.45 19.22 34.34
CA GLN A 243 11.72 19.90 34.07
C GLN A 243 11.87 20.28 32.59
N LEU A 244 11.48 19.41 31.64
CA LEU A 244 11.42 19.77 30.21
C LEU A 244 10.61 21.06 29.94
N ILE A 245 9.50 21.24 30.64
CA ILE A 245 8.63 22.42 30.51
C ILE A 245 9.26 23.64 31.22
N ARG A 246 9.92 23.46 32.36
CA ARG A 246 10.64 24.54 33.07
C ARG A 246 11.88 25.04 32.31
N LEU A 247 12.50 24.20 31.49
CA LEU A 247 13.61 24.57 30.61
C LEU A 247 13.19 25.48 29.43
N LEU A 248 11.89 25.71 29.21
CA LEU A 248 11.41 26.72 28.26
C LEU A 248 11.83 28.13 28.75
N PRO A 249 12.66 28.87 28.00
CA PRO A 249 13.18 30.15 28.48
C PRO A 249 12.07 31.16 28.78
N SER A 250 12.22 31.86 29.91
CA SER A 250 11.27 32.87 30.40
C SER A 250 12.03 34.08 30.92
N GLY A 251 11.56 35.29 30.62
CA GLY A 251 12.22 36.54 31.02
C GLY A 251 13.60 36.76 30.38
N ASP A 252 14.49 37.43 31.09
CA ASP A 252 15.78 37.91 30.57
C ASP A 252 16.73 36.80 30.09
N HIS A 253 16.59 35.57 30.61
CA HIS A 253 17.36 34.40 30.17
C HIS A 253 17.13 34.02 28.69
N MET A 254 16.06 34.54 28.06
CA MET A 254 15.76 34.26 26.65
C MET A 254 16.79 34.85 25.67
N LEU A 255 17.48 35.93 26.04
CA LEU A 255 18.56 36.53 25.22
C LEU A 255 19.85 35.69 25.18
N LEU A 256 20.05 34.83 26.18
CA LEU A 256 21.24 33.97 26.32
C LEU A 256 21.06 32.61 25.64
N CYS A 257 19.80 32.20 25.37
CA CYS A 257 19.48 30.88 24.86
C CYS A 257 19.66 30.76 23.34
N ASN A 258 20.42 29.76 22.88
CA ASN A 258 20.59 29.48 21.46
C ASN A 258 19.27 28.98 20.83
N THR A 259 18.96 29.44 19.60
CA THR A 259 17.80 28.99 18.82
C THR A 259 17.78 27.47 18.60
N SER A 260 18.95 26.81 18.53
CA SER A 260 19.05 25.35 18.46
C SER A 260 18.56 24.65 19.74
N PHE A 261 18.74 25.27 20.91
CA PHE A 261 18.26 24.73 22.18
C PHE A 261 16.74 24.86 22.31
N ILE A 262 16.18 26.03 21.99
CA ILE A 262 14.73 26.28 22.02
C ILE A 262 14.00 25.34 21.05
N THR A 263 14.52 25.19 19.83
CA THR A 263 13.93 24.27 18.85
C THR A 263 14.08 22.79 19.24
N ALA A 264 15.17 22.40 19.92
CA ALA A 264 15.30 21.07 20.50
C ALA A 264 14.25 20.80 21.59
N ILE A 265 13.97 21.75 22.49
CA ILE A 265 12.90 21.60 23.51
C ILE A 265 11.53 21.43 22.84
N ILE A 266 11.17 22.31 21.89
CA ILE A 266 9.88 22.23 21.17
C ILE A 266 9.71 20.87 20.51
N ASN A 267 10.74 20.40 19.78
CA ASN A 267 10.71 19.10 19.11
C ASN A 267 10.57 17.96 20.12
N SER A 268 11.24 18.04 21.27
CA SER A 268 11.20 17.00 22.31
C SER A 268 9.85 16.94 23.02
N ILE A 269 9.23 18.08 23.34
CA ILE A 269 7.88 18.17 23.92
C ILE A 269 6.84 17.63 22.93
N VAL A 270 6.89 18.03 21.66
CA VAL A 270 5.94 17.54 20.64
C VAL A 270 6.16 16.06 20.32
N TYR A 271 7.39 15.56 20.36
CA TYR A 271 7.68 14.13 20.23
C TYR A 271 7.15 13.32 21.43
N LEU A 272 7.29 13.85 22.66
CA LEU A 272 6.71 13.26 23.85
C LEU A 272 5.17 13.19 23.77
N MET A 273 4.51 14.26 23.32
CA MET A 273 3.06 14.26 23.00
C MET A 273 2.70 13.20 21.94
N ASN A 274 3.51 13.05 20.89
CA ASN A 274 3.31 12.06 19.84
C ASN A 274 3.41 10.61 20.34
N LEU A 275 4.22 10.33 21.37
CA LEU A 275 4.38 9.01 21.99
C LEU A 275 3.48 8.75 23.20
N ARG A 276 3.02 9.81 23.89
CA ARG A 276 2.15 9.77 25.07
C ARG A 276 1.05 10.82 24.93
N PRO A 277 -0.01 10.54 24.12
CA PRO A 277 -1.05 11.50 23.78
C PRO A 277 -1.79 12.09 24.99
N GLN A 278 -1.81 11.40 26.13
CA GLN A 278 -2.36 11.91 27.39
C GLN A 278 -1.69 13.20 27.91
N PHE A 279 -0.55 13.61 27.34
CA PHE A 279 0.13 14.85 27.68
C PHE A 279 -0.28 16.04 26.81
N CYS A 280 -1.02 15.83 25.71
CA CYS A 280 -1.49 16.93 24.86
C CYS A 280 -2.34 17.93 25.65
N GLU A 281 -3.30 17.48 26.44
CA GLU A 281 -4.17 18.36 27.25
C GLU A 281 -3.37 19.21 28.27
N ALA A 282 -2.38 18.61 28.92
CA ALA A 282 -1.66 19.25 30.02
C ALA A 282 -0.50 20.16 29.59
N ASP A 283 0.16 19.84 28.47
CA ASP A 283 1.41 20.50 28.08
C ASP A 283 1.23 21.44 26.87
N LEU A 284 0.21 21.23 26.02
CA LEU A 284 -0.04 22.07 24.84
C LEU A 284 -0.50 23.48 25.22
N GLY A 285 -1.34 23.62 26.25
CA GLY A 285 -1.74 24.93 26.78
C GLY A 285 -0.53 25.74 27.25
N ARG A 286 0.35 25.12 28.04
CA ARG A 286 1.60 25.74 28.54
C ARG A 286 2.52 26.18 27.41
N LEU A 287 2.70 25.32 26.39
CA LEU A 287 3.50 25.64 25.21
C LEU A 287 2.90 26.80 24.40
N THR A 288 1.57 26.89 24.33
CA THR A 288 0.84 27.96 23.62
C THR A 288 0.92 29.29 24.35
N ASP A 289 0.77 29.29 25.68
CA ASP A 289 0.85 30.52 26.48
C ASP A 289 2.30 31.03 26.60
N TRP A 290 3.29 30.13 26.64
CA TRP A 290 4.70 30.47 26.46
C TRP A 290 4.95 31.11 25.09
N TYR A 291 4.47 30.50 24.00
CA TYR A 291 4.60 31.06 22.65
C TYR A 291 3.93 32.44 22.52
N ALA A 292 2.75 32.64 23.10
CA ALA A 292 2.06 33.92 23.13
C ALA A 292 2.87 35.00 23.87
N THR A 293 3.55 34.63 24.95
CA THR A 293 4.44 35.51 25.73
C THR A 293 5.65 35.95 24.90
N ILE A 294 6.26 35.03 24.13
CA ILE A 294 7.38 35.36 23.24
C ILE A 294 6.93 36.24 22.08
N ASN A 295 5.79 35.91 21.46
CA ASN A 295 5.28 36.63 20.29
C ASN A 295 4.75 38.03 20.64
N SER A 296 4.49 38.34 21.92
CA SER A 296 4.12 39.68 22.41
C SER A 296 5.29 40.51 22.92
N SER A 297 6.47 39.90 23.14
CA SER A 297 7.66 40.58 23.68
C SER A 297 8.55 41.12 22.56
N GLU A 298 8.32 42.36 22.14
CA GLU A 298 9.05 42.99 21.02
C GLU A 298 10.57 43.17 21.23
N GLN A 299 11.10 43.00 22.45
CA GLN A 299 12.47 43.41 22.81
C GLN A 299 13.45 42.26 23.13
N THR A 300 13.02 40.99 23.07
CA THR A 300 13.78 39.86 23.68
C THR A 300 14.38 38.83 22.73
N LEU A 301 14.05 38.84 21.44
CA LEU A 301 14.62 37.94 20.43
C LEU A 301 14.83 38.65 19.09
N SER A 302 15.84 38.22 18.31
CA SER A 302 15.96 38.67 16.92
C SER A 302 14.79 38.18 16.08
N HIS A 303 14.27 39.03 15.19
CA HIS A 303 13.20 38.69 14.24
C HIS A 303 13.45 37.37 13.49
N LEU A 304 14.70 37.09 13.12
CA LEU A 304 15.06 35.82 12.45
C LEU A 304 14.88 34.61 13.38
N GLN A 305 15.27 34.72 14.65
CA GLN A 305 15.13 33.65 15.64
C GLN A 305 13.66 33.38 15.93
N LEU A 306 12.86 34.45 16.09
CA LEU A 306 11.41 34.37 16.29
C LEU A 306 10.73 33.64 15.12
N VAL A 307 11.03 34.01 13.87
CA VAL A 307 10.52 33.32 12.67
C VAL A 307 10.90 31.83 12.65
N ILE A 308 12.14 31.47 13.01
CA ILE A 308 12.60 30.07 13.07
C ILE A 308 11.84 29.29 14.16
N ILE A 309 11.65 29.87 15.34
CA ILE A 309 10.94 29.26 16.48
C ILE A 309 9.46 29.07 16.13
N SER A 310 8.77 30.12 15.66
CA SER A 310 7.36 30.05 15.21
C SER A 310 7.16 29.00 14.13
N LYS A 311 8.06 28.94 13.14
CA LYS A 311 7.99 27.95 12.05
C LYS A 311 8.20 26.51 12.56
N THR A 312 9.16 26.31 13.47
CA THR A 312 9.43 24.99 14.05
C THR A 312 8.23 24.49 14.87
N LEU A 313 7.62 25.37 15.68
CA LEU A 313 6.42 25.06 16.46
C LEU A 313 5.24 24.70 15.54
N ARG A 314 4.92 25.55 14.56
CA ARG A 314 3.84 25.33 13.58
C ARG A 314 3.97 24.00 12.85
N ILE A 315 5.16 23.72 12.30
CA ILE A 315 5.41 22.48 11.56
C ILE A 315 5.29 21.26 12.47
N SER A 316 5.81 21.33 13.70
CA SER A 316 5.77 20.20 14.64
C SER A 316 4.35 19.89 15.09
N LEU A 317 3.54 20.92 15.41
CA LEU A 317 2.14 20.75 15.78
C LEU A 317 1.28 20.27 14.60
N LEU A 318 1.54 20.75 13.37
CA LEU A 318 0.87 20.24 12.16
C LEU A 318 1.24 18.77 11.87
N GLN A 319 2.50 18.38 12.09
CA GLN A 319 2.93 16.98 12.00
C GLN A 319 2.24 16.09 13.04
N LEU A 320 1.98 16.60 14.25
CA LEU A 320 1.23 15.90 15.29
C LEU A 320 -0.26 15.76 14.90
N TYR A 321 -0.91 16.84 14.46
CA TYR A 321 -2.31 16.85 14.02
C TYR A 321 -2.57 15.89 12.83
N THR A 322 -1.65 15.79 11.89
CA THR A 322 -1.77 14.86 10.74
C THR A 322 -1.61 13.37 11.09
N ARG A 323 -1.32 13.00 12.35
CA ARG A 323 -1.26 11.60 12.77
C ARG A 323 -2.66 11.02 12.98
N ARG A 324 -2.99 9.96 12.24
CA ARG A 324 -4.31 9.28 12.28
C ARG A 324 -4.78 8.85 13.68
N TYR A 325 -3.88 8.52 14.60
CA TYR A 325 -4.23 8.12 15.97
C TYR A 325 -4.44 9.28 16.94
N MET A 326 -4.10 10.52 16.55
CA MET A 326 -4.32 11.73 17.35
C MET A 326 -5.75 12.28 17.20
N GLY A 327 -6.66 11.56 16.54
CA GLY A 327 -8.03 12.02 16.25
C GLY A 327 -8.88 12.34 17.50
N ALA A 328 -8.56 11.78 18.67
CA ALA A 328 -9.22 12.16 19.93
C ALA A 328 -8.80 13.56 20.43
N TYR A 329 -7.67 14.07 19.96
CA TYR A 329 -7.10 15.37 20.33
C TYR A 329 -7.11 16.37 19.16
N SER A 330 -7.74 16.03 18.03
CA SER A 330 -7.69 16.87 16.82
C SER A 330 -8.33 18.23 17.05
N GLU A 331 -9.44 18.31 17.79
CA GLU A 331 -10.12 19.58 18.10
C GLU A 331 -9.25 20.54 18.94
N ILE A 332 -8.54 20.02 19.95
CA ILE A 332 -7.62 20.80 20.79
C ILE A 332 -6.39 21.25 19.98
N LEU A 333 -5.90 20.39 19.07
CA LEU A 333 -4.79 20.74 18.17
C LEU A 333 -5.21 21.74 17.08
N GLU A 334 -6.43 21.64 16.54
CA GLU A 334 -7.00 22.52 15.52
C GLU A 334 -7.22 23.92 16.08
N THR A 335 -7.89 24.04 17.22
CA THR A 335 -8.04 25.32 17.95
C THR A 335 -6.70 25.96 18.34
N THR A 336 -5.69 25.15 18.67
CA THR A 336 -4.33 25.66 18.95
C THR A 336 -3.61 26.13 17.68
N LEU A 337 -3.74 25.40 16.57
CA LEU A 337 -3.16 25.79 15.27
C LEU A 337 -3.83 27.05 14.70
N ASP A 338 -5.14 27.22 14.89
CA ASP A 338 -5.86 28.45 14.57
C ASP A 338 -5.40 29.64 15.43
N ARG A 339 -5.19 29.43 16.75
CA ARG A 339 -4.66 30.47 17.66
C ARG A 339 -3.22 30.90 17.32
N ILE A 340 -2.38 29.99 16.84
CA ILE A 340 -0.98 30.28 16.44
C ILE A 340 -0.90 30.85 15.00
N GLY A 341 -1.84 30.46 14.14
CA GLY A 341 -1.91 30.79 12.71
C GLY A 341 -0.68 30.38 11.92
N GLY A 342 -0.66 30.67 10.61
CA GLY A 342 0.55 30.59 9.78
C GLY A 342 0.32 30.11 8.35
N PRO A 343 1.22 30.43 7.41
CA PRO A 343 1.07 30.06 6.00
C PRO A 343 1.07 28.55 5.79
N GLU A 344 1.76 27.77 6.63
CA GLU A 344 1.75 26.30 6.55
C GLU A 344 0.36 25.72 6.87
N TRP A 345 -0.33 26.27 7.88
CA TRP A 345 -1.66 25.81 8.30
C TRP A 345 -2.74 26.21 7.29
N SER A 346 -2.76 27.49 6.88
CA SER A 346 -3.73 27.97 5.89
C SER A 346 -3.57 27.30 4.52
N ALA A 347 -2.35 27.03 4.07
CA ALA A 347 -2.11 26.28 2.84
C ALA A 347 -2.57 24.81 2.95
N TRP A 348 -2.42 24.18 4.12
CA TRP A 348 -2.93 22.83 4.38
C TRP A 348 -4.47 22.80 4.38
N GLN A 349 -5.12 23.75 5.06
CA GLN A 349 -6.57 23.92 5.04
C GLN A 349 -7.10 24.13 3.61
N GLU A 350 -6.47 25.02 2.83
CA GLU A 350 -6.85 25.26 1.42
C GLU A 350 -6.68 24.00 0.56
N GLN A 351 -5.59 23.23 0.75
CA GLN A 351 -5.39 21.96 0.06
C GLN A 351 -6.50 20.95 0.41
N GLN A 352 -6.87 20.82 1.69
CA GLN A 352 -7.95 19.91 2.09
C GLN A 352 -9.30 20.33 1.50
N THR A 353 -9.62 21.62 1.46
CA THR A 353 -10.85 22.12 0.80
C THR A 353 -10.83 21.81 -0.70
N ARG A 354 -9.72 22.06 -1.41
CA ARG A 354 -9.56 21.70 -2.82
C ARG A 354 -9.64 20.19 -3.08
N GLU A 355 -9.16 19.35 -2.16
CA GLU A 355 -9.31 17.89 -2.26
C GLU A 355 -10.76 17.44 -2.02
N ARG A 356 -11.47 18.03 -1.05
CA ARG A 356 -12.91 17.81 -0.83
C ARG A 356 -13.71 18.22 -2.07
N GLU A 357 -13.46 19.38 -2.64
CA GLU A 357 -14.07 19.84 -3.91
C GLU A 357 -13.78 18.90 -5.08
N ARG A 358 -12.54 18.43 -5.24
CA ARG A 358 -12.17 17.47 -6.30
C ARG A 358 -12.92 16.15 -6.14
N ARG A 359 -13.03 15.62 -4.92
CA ARG A 359 -13.81 14.40 -4.62
C ARG A 359 -15.30 14.62 -4.90
N ALA A 360 -15.87 15.75 -4.50
CA ALA A 360 -17.25 16.11 -4.81
C ALA A 360 -17.52 16.22 -6.32
N ARG A 361 -16.63 16.89 -7.08
CA ARG A 361 -16.70 16.99 -8.55
C ARG A 361 -16.53 15.63 -9.23
N GLN A 362 -15.72 14.74 -8.68
CA GLN A 362 -15.57 13.37 -9.19
C GLN A 362 -16.85 12.55 -8.94
N GLN A 363 -17.39 12.57 -7.72
CA GLN A 363 -18.65 11.92 -7.39
C GLN A 363 -19.83 12.45 -8.22
N ALA A 364 -19.87 13.75 -8.51
CA ALA A 364 -20.85 14.34 -9.43
C ALA A 364 -20.73 13.75 -10.84
N ARG A 365 -19.51 13.67 -11.40
CA ARG A 365 -19.28 13.04 -12.71
C ARG A 365 -19.61 11.55 -12.75
N GLU A 366 -19.35 10.83 -11.66
CA GLU A 366 -19.70 9.40 -11.53
C GLU A 366 -21.22 9.22 -11.50
N ARG A 367 -21.97 10.11 -10.83
CA ARG A 367 -23.44 10.16 -10.90
C ARG A 367 -23.95 10.49 -12.30
N ASP A 368 -23.38 11.49 -12.97
CA ASP A 368 -23.76 11.86 -14.34
C ASP A 368 -23.52 10.71 -15.33
N GLN A 369 -22.44 9.95 -15.16
CA GLN A 369 -22.14 8.76 -15.96
C GLN A 369 -23.10 7.61 -15.67
N ALA A 370 -23.43 7.35 -14.40
CA ALA A 370 -24.42 6.34 -14.02
C ALA A 370 -25.82 6.68 -14.58
N ALA A 371 -26.25 7.95 -14.51
CA ALA A 371 -27.52 8.41 -15.08
C ALA A 371 -27.58 8.21 -16.62
N ARG A 372 -26.49 8.50 -17.33
CA ARG A 372 -26.38 8.25 -18.79
C ARG A 372 -26.43 6.75 -19.12
N GLN A 373 -25.79 5.91 -18.33
CA GLN A 373 -25.84 4.45 -18.51
C GLN A 373 -27.26 3.90 -18.29
N GLN A 374 -27.98 4.38 -17.28
CA GLN A 374 -29.39 4.02 -17.04
C GLN A 374 -30.30 4.46 -18.21
N GLN A 375 -30.13 5.67 -18.75
CA GLN A 375 -30.87 6.11 -19.93
C GLN A 375 -30.59 5.23 -21.16
N GLN A 376 -29.33 4.82 -21.39
CA GLN A 376 -28.99 3.92 -22.50
C GLN A 376 -29.60 2.52 -22.33
N GLN A 377 -29.63 1.99 -21.11
CA GLN A 377 -30.28 0.70 -20.81
C GLN A 377 -31.81 0.77 -21.04
N GLN A 378 -32.47 1.85 -20.60
CA GLN A 378 -33.90 2.06 -20.88
C GLN A 378 -34.20 2.16 -22.37
N GLN A 379 -33.36 2.85 -23.15
CA GLN A 379 -33.53 2.93 -24.62
C GLN A 379 -33.35 1.56 -25.29
N GLN A 380 -32.41 0.73 -24.82
CA GLN A 380 -32.23 -0.63 -25.35
C GLN A 380 -33.41 -1.55 -25.02
N GLN A 381 -33.95 -1.48 -23.80
CA GLN A 381 -35.15 -2.24 -23.42
C GLN A 381 -36.37 -1.82 -24.25
N GLN A 382 -36.57 -0.53 -24.51
CA GLN A 382 -37.65 -0.04 -25.39
C GLN A 382 -37.46 -0.47 -26.86
N GLN A 383 -36.23 -0.67 -27.34
CA GLN A 383 -35.98 -1.22 -28.66
C GLN A 383 -36.27 -2.73 -28.71
N GLN A 384 -35.89 -3.50 -27.68
CA GLN A 384 -36.18 -4.93 -27.60
C GLN A 384 -37.69 -5.23 -27.58
N GLN A 385 -38.46 -4.52 -26.74
CA GLN A 385 -39.93 -4.66 -26.69
C GLN A 385 -40.62 -4.33 -28.03
N LYS A 386 -40.05 -3.42 -28.83
CA LYS A 386 -40.54 -3.09 -30.19
C LYS A 386 -40.21 -4.14 -31.24
N VAL A 387 -39.18 -4.98 -31.02
CA VAL A 387 -38.86 -6.12 -31.89
C VAL A 387 -39.72 -7.32 -31.54
N GLU A 388 -39.86 -7.65 -30.25
CA GLU A 388 -40.70 -8.76 -29.78
C GLU A 388 -42.17 -8.61 -30.22
N THR A 389 -42.74 -7.40 -30.10
CA THR A 389 -44.11 -7.11 -30.59
C THR A 389 -44.27 -7.16 -32.12
N ALA A 390 -43.18 -7.06 -32.89
CA ALA A 390 -43.21 -7.24 -34.34
C ALA A 390 -43.12 -8.72 -34.77
N GLU A 391 -42.42 -9.54 -33.99
CA GLU A 391 -42.24 -10.98 -34.24
C GLU A 391 -43.50 -11.79 -33.85
N GLU A 392 -44.18 -11.45 -32.75
CA GLU A 392 -45.44 -12.12 -32.36
C GLU A 392 -46.53 -12.02 -33.44
N HIS A 393 -46.59 -10.92 -34.20
CA HIS A 393 -47.57 -10.74 -35.27
C HIS A 393 -47.29 -11.55 -36.55
N HIS A 394 -46.07 -12.08 -36.74
CA HIS A 394 -45.73 -12.90 -37.93
C HIS A 394 -45.92 -14.41 -37.74
N SER A 395 -45.92 -14.92 -36.50
CA SER A 395 -45.81 -16.36 -36.23
C SER A 395 -47.15 -17.12 -36.18
N ALA A 396 -48.29 -16.42 -36.15
CA ALA A 396 -49.57 -16.99 -35.72
C ALA A 396 -50.52 -17.51 -36.84
N ARG A 397 -50.06 -17.81 -38.08
CA ARG A 397 -50.98 -18.20 -39.17
C ARG A 397 -50.45 -19.16 -40.26
N TRP A 398 -50.12 -20.41 -39.90
CA TRP A 398 -50.05 -21.53 -40.85
C TRP A 398 -50.52 -22.87 -40.23
N VAL A 399 -51.63 -23.43 -40.73
CA VAL A 399 -52.16 -24.79 -40.50
C VAL A 399 -52.85 -25.26 -41.80
N PRO A 400 -52.74 -26.53 -42.23
CA PRO A 400 -53.21 -26.98 -43.55
C PRO A 400 -54.70 -27.42 -43.63
N ALA A 401 -55.25 -27.42 -44.84
CA ALA A 401 -56.63 -27.78 -45.22
C ALA A 401 -56.75 -29.29 -45.62
N PRO A 402 -57.93 -29.91 -45.93
CA PRO A 402 -58.99 -29.42 -46.84
C PRO A 402 -60.47 -29.83 -46.55
N GLU A 403 -61.35 -29.55 -47.55
CA GLU A 403 -62.70 -30.09 -47.87
C GLU A 403 -63.98 -29.29 -47.51
N GLU A 404 -64.78 -29.05 -48.57
CA GLU A 404 -66.22 -28.64 -48.69
C GLU A 404 -66.75 -27.43 -47.88
N GLY A 405 -67.61 -26.52 -48.37
CA GLY A 405 -68.20 -26.28 -49.69
C GLY A 405 -69.37 -25.26 -49.62
N ALA A 406 -69.53 -24.43 -50.66
CA ALA A 406 -70.68 -23.55 -50.99
C ALA A 406 -70.94 -22.17 -50.27
N ALA A 407 -71.06 -21.14 -51.14
CA ALA A 407 -72.09 -20.07 -51.20
C ALA A 407 -71.78 -18.58 -50.83
N ASP A 408 -72.01 -17.72 -51.85
CA ASP A 408 -72.52 -16.32 -51.89
C ASP A 408 -71.68 -15.14 -51.32
N MET A 409 -71.20 -14.21 -52.19
CA MET A 409 -71.83 -13.01 -52.83
C MET A 409 -71.83 -11.75 -51.92
N ALA A 410 -71.50 -10.52 -52.34
CA ALA A 410 -71.00 -9.92 -53.60
C ALA A 410 -70.16 -8.64 -53.23
N ASP A 411 -69.76 -7.65 -54.06
CA ASP A 411 -70.02 -7.27 -55.47
C ASP A 411 -68.86 -6.35 -56.02
N GLN A 412 -69.07 -5.66 -57.15
CA GLN A 412 -68.19 -4.74 -57.91
C GLN A 412 -68.43 -3.23 -57.56
N PRO A 413 -67.70 -2.19 -58.11
CA PRO A 413 -66.88 -2.15 -59.36
C PRO A 413 -65.54 -1.35 -59.37
N ALA A 414 -64.91 -1.31 -60.55
CA ALA A 414 -63.71 -0.53 -60.97
C ALA A 414 -64.06 0.95 -61.36
N PRO A 415 -63.21 1.85 -61.95
CA PRO A 415 -61.89 1.73 -62.65
C PRO A 415 -60.79 2.72 -62.14
N GLY A 416 -59.57 2.90 -62.70
CA GLY A 416 -58.80 2.26 -63.78
C GLY A 416 -57.56 3.10 -64.22
N ALA A 417 -56.59 2.47 -64.93
CA ALA A 417 -55.37 3.03 -65.59
C ALA A 417 -54.31 3.76 -64.71
N GLY A 418 -52.99 3.70 -64.98
CA GLY A 418 -52.20 2.98 -65.99
C GLY A 418 -50.89 3.74 -66.31
N GLY A 419 -49.76 3.07 -66.56
CA GLY A 419 -48.48 3.71 -66.93
C GLY A 419 -47.28 3.17 -66.14
N ASP A 420 -46.07 3.41 -66.65
CA ASP A 420 -44.86 2.63 -66.32
C ASP A 420 -43.56 3.35 -66.77
N VAL A 421 -42.40 2.77 -66.40
CA VAL A 421 -41.04 2.95 -66.98
C VAL A 421 -40.18 4.20 -66.63
N SER A 422 -38.93 3.88 -66.26
CA SER A 422 -37.64 4.61 -66.47
C SER A 422 -36.88 5.33 -65.34
N VAL A 423 -35.56 5.24 -65.50
CA VAL A 423 -34.38 5.66 -64.69
C VAL A 423 -33.53 6.60 -65.61
N PRO A 424 -32.32 7.13 -65.28
CA PRO A 424 -31.82 7.97 -64.17
C PRO A 424 -31.91 9.48 -64.60
N PRO A 425 -30.92 10.44 -64.51
CA PRO A 425 -29.67 10.56 -63.75
C PRO A 425 -29.51 11.85 -62.84
N PRO A 426 -28.68 12.91 -63.09
CA PRO A 426 -27.75 13.35 -62.04
C PRO A 426 -27.75 14.91 -61.80
N PRO A 427 -26.79 15.53 -61.06
CA PRO A 427 -26.87 16.93 -60.60
C PRO A 427 -26.36 17.91 -61.69
N PRO A 428 -26.46 19.25 -61.49
CA PRO A 428 -25.31 19.96 -60.92
C PRO A 428 -25.64 21.25 -60.13
N ALA A 429 -24.57 21.93 -59.72
CA ALA A 429 -24.53 23.19 -58.99
C ALA A 429 -24.94 24.45 -59.79
N VAL A 430 -24.91 25.59 -59.08
CA VAL A 430 -24.39 26.91 -59.53
C VAL A 430 -25.36 28.03 -60.02
N LEU A 431 -25.42 29.08 -59.19
CA LEU A 431 -25.53 30.55 -59.45
C LEU A 431 -26.81 31.25 -59.97
N GLN A 432 -27.26 32.22 -59.13
CA GLN A 432 -27.77 33.58 -59.48
C GLN A 432 -29.09 33.68 -60.28
N PRO A 433 -29.64 34.88 -60.58
CA PRO A 433 -29.42 36.27 -60.06
C PRO A 433 -30.73 36.83 -59.39
N GLY A 434 -30.92 38.10 -58.99
CA GLY A 434 -30.06 39.28 -58.86
C GLY A 434 -30.84 40.62 -58.85
N GLY A 435 -30.67 41.44 -57.80
CA GLY A 435 -31.00 42.89 -57.73
C GLY A 435 -32.49 43.34 -57.68
N PRO A 436 -32.80 44.66 -57.59
CA PRO A 436 -31.89 45.79 -57.27
C PRO A 436 -32.44 46.90 -56.32
N SER A 437 -31.52 47.75 -55.83
CA SER A 437 -31.73 49.16 -55.34
C SER A 437 -32.43 49.37 -53.97
N THR A 438 -32.15 50.40 -53.14
CA THR A 438 -31.29 51.62 -53.20
C THR A 438 -30.59 51.89 -51.84
N GLY A 439 -29.51 52.70 -51.81
CA GLY A 439 -28.89 53.21 -50.55
C GLY A 439 -27.36 53.38 -50.61
N ALA A 440 -26.86 54.62 -50.69
CA ALA A 440 -25.46 54.99 -50.97
C ALA A 440 -24.73 55.58 -49.72
N PRO A 441 -23.46 56.04 -49.76
CA PRO A 441 -22.26 55.63 -50.54
C PRO A 441 -20.94 55.51 -49.69
N GLY A 442 -19.85 55.02 -50.32
CA GLY A 442 -18.44 55.34 -49.93
C GLY A 442 -17.63 54.21 -49.29
N ARG A 443 -17.09 53.24 -50.03
CA ARG A 443 -15.73 53.22 -50.65
C ARG A 443 -14.58 53.66 -49.70
N SER A 444 -13.40 53.05 -49.64
CA SER A 444 -12.77 51.77 -50.10
C SER A 444 -11.26 51.89 -49.69
N ARG A 445 -10.37 50.90 -49.56
CA ARG A 445 -10.12 49.66 -50.34
C ARG A 445 -8.89 48.92 -49.72
N THR A 446 -8.60 47.69 -50.20
CA THR A 446 -7.27 47.01 -50.22
C THR A 446 -6.52 46.65 -48.92
N ALA A 447 -6.29 45.35 -48.72
CA ALA A 447 -5.06 44.79 -48.14
C ALA A 447 -3.88 44.97 -49.13
N PRO A 448 -2.56 44.87 -48.78
CA PRO A 448 -1.98 43.72 -48.05
C PRO A 448 -0.72 43.96 -47.19
N SER A 449 -0.23 42.87 -46.58
CA SER A 449 1.18 42.44 -46.36
C SER A 449 2.32 43.38 -45.92
N MET A 450 3.24 42.77 -45.16
CA MET A 450 4.69 43.04 -45.04
C MET A 450 5.20 44.08 -44.01
N GLN A 451 5.77 43.51 -42.93
CA GLN A 451 7.22 43.53 -42.66
C GLN A 451 7.80 44.66 -41.76
N ARG A 452 8.53 44.22 -40.70
CA ARG A 452 9.54 44.97 -39.89
C ARG A 452 9.02 46.23 -39.17
N GLN A 453 9.02 46.31 -37.84
CA GLN A 453 10.23 46.37 -36.99
C GLN A 453 9.85 46.36 -35.49
N ARG A 454 10.69 45.70 -34.65
CA ARG A 454 11.00 46.18 -33.27
C ARG A 454 11.91 47.42 -33.42
N PRO A 455 11.96 48.43 -32.51
CA PRO A 455 12.21 48.21 -31.07
C PRO A 455 11.66 49.30 -30.08
N GLY A 456 12.10 49.25 -28.81
CA GLY A 456 11.91 50.29 -27.78
C GLY A 456 10.75 49.97 -26.82
N ALA A 457 10.90 49.79 -25.51
CA ALA A 457 11.49 50.69 -24.50
C ALA A 457 10.79 52.07 -24.52
N GLY A 458 10.17 52.59 -23.47
CA GLY A 458 10.37 52.37 -22.02
C GLY A 458 10.47 53.76 -21.35
N PHE A 459 10.07 53.89 -20.08
CA PHE A 459 9.83 55.17 -19.36
C PHE A 459 8.57 55.95 -19.82
N GLY A 460 7.80 56.60 -18.93
CA GLY A 460 7.87 56.56 -17.46
C GLY A 460 6.83 57.45 -16.73
N HIS A 461 6.37 56.95 -15.57
CA HIS A 461 5.95 57.67 -14.35
C HIS A 461 4.76 58.69 -14.34
N LYS A 462 3.77 58.35 -13.50
CA LYS A 462 3.07 59.20 -12.47
C LYS A 462 2.29 60.44 -12.98
N ARG A 463 1.00 60.67 -12.67
CA ARG A 463 0.33 60.61 -11.34
C ARG A 463 -1.17 60.97 -11.51
N ALA A 464 -2.07 60.28 -10.77
CA ALA A 464 -3.45 60.66 -10.33
C ALA A 464 -4.40 61.50 -11.26
N VAL A 465 -5.67 61.13 -11.49
CA VAL A 465 -6.84 61.33 -10.60
C VAL A 465 -8.09 60.64 -11.22
N ARG A 466 -9.11 60.29 -10.41
CA ARG A 466 -10.48 59.76 -10.76
C ARG A 466 -11.26 60.70 -11.72
N GLN A 467 -12.39 60.41 -12.37
CA GLN A 467 -13.45 59.37 -12.47
C GLN A 467 -13.98 59.46 -13.94
N SER A 468 -14.90 58.68 -14.53
CA SER A 468 -15.76 57.50 -14.26
C SER A 468 -15.94 56.79 -15.64
N ALA A 469 -16.80 55.81 -15.95
CA ALA A 469 -17.93 55.06 -15.35
C ALA A 469 -17.79 53.57 -15.80
N ASP A 470 -18.48 52.54 -15.31
CA ASP A 470 -19.82 52.30 -14.71
C ASP A 470 -20.90 51.88 -15.73
N ASP A 471 -21.26 50.59 -15.66
CA ASP A 471 -22.32 49.85 -16.38
C ASP A 471 -22.28 48.38 -15.84
N GLY A 472 -22.54 48.20 -14.53
CA GLY A 472 -22.44 46.89 -13.85
C GLY A 472 -23.33 46.66 -12.63
N ASP A 473 -23.90 47.71 -12.04
CA ASP A 473 -24.50 47.62 -10.70
C ASP A 473 -25.98 47.13 -10.67
N GLU A 474 -26.69 47.05 -11.80
CA GLU A 474 -28.13 46.68 -11.80
C GLU A 474 -28.41 45.21 -11.40
N ASP A 475 -27.51 44.27 -11.71
CA ASP A 475 -27.67 42.85 -11.38
C ASP A 475 -27.31 42.54 -9.91
N GLU A 476 -26.30 43.21 -9.34
CA GLU A 476 -25.92 43.04 -7.93
C GLU A 476 -26.96 43.68 -6.98
N GLU A 477 -27.63 44.77 -7.39
CA GLU A 477 -28.69 45.37 -6.57
C GLU A 477 -29.95 44.46 -6.51
N GLN A 478 -30.29 43.77 -7.60
CA GLN A 478 -31.40 42.79 -7.58
C GLN A 478 -31.08 41.58 -6.69
N GLN A 479 -29.86 41.03 -6.76
CA GLN A 479 -29.46 39.94 -5.86
C GLN A 479 -29.43 40.38 -4.39
N SER A 480 -28.91 41.59 -4.11
CA SER A 480 -28.86 42.15 -2.76
C SER A 480 -30.26 42.36 -2.17
N ARG A 481 -31.20 42.91 -2.95
CA ARG A 481 -32.60 43.08 -2.50
C ARG A 481 -33.28 41.74 -2.21
N MET A 482 -33.00 40.70 -3.00
CA MET A 482 -33.54 39.35 -2.79
C MET A 482 -32.97 38.67 -1.52
N LEU A 483 -31.68 38.89 -1.24
CA LEU A 483 -31.04 38.42 -0.01
C LEU A 483 -31.51 39.21 1.22
N GLU A 484 -31.75 40.52 1.09
CA GLU A 484 -32.27 41.36 2.16
C GLU A 484 -33.74 41.04 2.48
N GLU A 485 -34.57 40.70 1.49
CA GLU A 485 -35.94 40.21 1.73
C GLU A 485 -35.93 38.87 2.47
N ASN A 486 -35.06 37.94 2.09
CA ASN A 486 -34.90 36.67 2.81
C ASN A 486 -34.38 36.87 4.24
N ALA A 487 -33.44 37.80 4.47
CA ALA A 487 -32.97 38.16 5.80
C ALA A 487 -34.07 38.84 6.66
N LYS A 488 -35.01 39.56 6.03
CA LYS A 488 -36.18 40.13 6.71
C LYS A 488 -37.21 39.06 7.09
N ARG A 489 -37.33 37.96 6.33
CA ARG A 489 -38.19 36.82 6.70
C ARG A 489 -37.63 36.04 7.89
N VAL A 490 -36.34 35.70 7.87
CA VAL A 490 -35.68 35.01 9.01
C VAL A 490 -35.77 35.84 10.30
N LYS A 491 -35.60 37.16 10.23
CA LYS A 491 -35.77 38.06 11.38
C LYS A 491 -37.23 38.27 11.81
N LEU A 492 -38.22 37.91 10.99
CA LEU A 492 -39.63 37.94 11.38
C LEU A 492 -39.97 36.67 12.19
N ASP A 493 -39.43 35.52 11.79
CA ASP A 493 -39.56 34.26 12.52
C ASP A 493 -38.84 34.33 13.88
N GLU A 494 -37.60 34.85 13.94
CA GLU A 494 -36.88 35.08 15.20
C GLU A 494 -37.56 36.12 16.12
N ALA A 495 -38.36 37.03 15.56
CA ALA A 495 -39.11 38.03 16.34
C ALA A 495 -40.44 37.49 16.92
N MET A 496 -40.95 36.36 16.43
CA MET A 496 -42.16 35.72 16.96
C MET A 496 -41.91 34.86 18.20
N ASP A 497 -40.70 34.33 18.39
CA ASP A 497 -40.34 33.48 19.55
C ASP A 497 -39.89 34.28 20.80
N ALA A 498 -39.80 35.62 20.71
CA ALA A 498 -39.05 36.43 21.68
C ALA A 498 -39.89 37.23 22.73
N LEU A 499 -41.23 37.29 22.62
CA LEU A 499 -42.06 38.14 23.49
C LEU A 499 -43.45 37.55 23.83
N GLU A 500 -43.55 36.84 24.97
CA GLU A 500 -44.41 37.23 26.11
C GLU A 500 -44.03 36.42 27.39
N PRO A 501 -44.33 36.89 28.63
CA PRO A 501 -43.23 37.39 29.45
C PRO A 501 -42.91 36.62 30.75
N ARG A 502 -41.67 36.83 31.23
CA ARG A 502 -41.28 36.60 32.63
C ARG A 502 -41.81 37.72 33.55
N GLN A 503 -42.68 37.37 34.50
CA GLN A 503 -42.80 37.95 35.85
C GLN A 503 -43.29 36.81 36.78
N ALA A 504 -42.89 36.66 38.05
CA ALA A 504 -42.04 37.46 38.92
C ALA A 504 -41.17 36.57 39.85
N GLU A 505 -40.41 37.21 40.73
CA GLU A 505 -39.48 36.56 41.68
C GLU A 505 -40.19 35.94 42.91
N ALA A 506 -39.46 35.00 43.53
CA ALA A 506 -39.49 34.63 44.95
C ALA A 506 -40.65 33.81 45.57
N ALA A 507 -40.22 32.70 46.22
CA ALA A 507 -40.84 31.98 47.33
C ALA A 507 -42.22 31.31 47.16
N THR A 508 -42.24 29.98 46.98
CA THR A 508 -42.89 29.01 47.92
C THR A 508 -42.62 27.54 47.56
N GLU A 509 -42.65 26.71 48.61
CA GLU A 509 -42.79 25.24 48.80
C GLU A 509 -42.99 24.22 47.64
N PRO A 510 -42.75 22.91 47.90
CA PRO A 510 -42.77 21.86 46.87
C PRO A 510 -44.19 21.40 46.49
N THR A 511 -44.41 21.18 45.18
CA THR A 511 -45.68 20.65 44.63
C THR A 511 -45.48 19.24 44.08
N GLU A 512 -46.48 18.39 44.31
CA GLU A 512 -46.48 16.94 44.04
C GLU A 512 -46.47 16.57 42.54
N PRO A 513 -45.96 15.37 42.17
CA PRO A 513 -46.06 14.86 40.81
C PRO A 513 -47.51 14.46 40.46
N ALA A 514 -47.91 14.66 39.20
CA ALA A 514 -49.25 14.34 38.73
C ALA A 514 -49.59 12.84 38.84
N GLU A 515 -50.82 12.52 39.26
CA GLU A 515 -51.27 11.14 39.43
C GLU A 515 -51.36 10.38 38.09
N PRO A 516 -50.89 9.12 38.03
CA PRO A 516 -51.04 8.26 36.86
C PRO A 516 -52.51 7.84 36.65
N THR A 517 -52.88 7.57 35.40
CA THR A 517 -54.26 7.22 35.05
C THR A 517 -54.67 5.86 35.66
N GLU A 518 -55.96 5.66 36.00
CA GLU A 518 -56.44 4.42 36.66
C GLU A 518 -55.99 3.12 35.96
N GLU A 519 -55.95 3.09 34.62
CA GLU A 519 -55.46 1.91 33.87
C GLU A 519 -53.95 1.71 34.01
N GLN A 520 -53.16 2.79 34.03
CA GLN A 520 -51.71 2.72 34.25
C GLN A 520 -51.40 2.27 35.68
N GLN A 521 -52.18 2.72 36.66
CA GLN A 521 -52.01 2.31 38.06
C GLN A 521 -52.39 0.83 38.26
N ARG A 522 -53.51 0.37 37.67
CA ARG A 522 -53.88 -1.07 37.67
C ARG A 522 -52.84 -1.95 36.98
N ALA A 523 -52.23 -1.49 35.89
CA ALA A 523 -51.14 -2.20 35.23
C ALA A 523 -49.88 -2.27 36.12
N LEU A 524 -49.48 -1.15 36.75
CA LEU A 524 -48.35 -1.11 37.69
C LEU A 524 -48.58 -1.99 38.92
N ASP A 525 -49.80 -2.02 39.45
CA ASP A 525 -50.11 -2.78 40.65
C ASP A 525 -50.23 -4.28 40.36
N ALA A 526 -50.70 -4.68 39.17
CA ALA A 526 -50.64 -6.06 38.70
C ALA A 526 -49.19 -6.55 38.51
N ASP A 527 -48.30 -5.71 37.93
CA ASP A 527 -46.87 -6.03 37.82
C ASP A 527 -46.20 -6.14 39.20
N LYS A 528 -46.51 -5.24 40.15
CA LYS A 528 -46.00 -5.33 41.54
C LYS A 528 -46.50 -6.58 42.28
N GLU A 529 -47.76 -6.94 42.12
CA GLU A 529 -48.33 -8.14 42.75
C GLU A 529 -47.65 -9.41 42.20
N MET A 530 -47.40 -9.45 40.89
CA MET A 530 -46.70 -10.54 40.22
C MET A 530 -45.20 -10.59 40.56
N GLU A 531 -44.51 -9.44 40.65
CA GLU A 531 -43.13 -9.38 41.16
C GLU A 531 -43.03 -9.92 42.59
N ASN A 532 -43.98 -9.56 43.45
CA ASN A 532 -44.01 -10.03 44.84
C ASN A 532 -44.29 -11.54 44.90
N GLY A 533 -45.21 -12.05 44.08
CA GLY A 533 -45.45 -13.49 43.93
C GLY A 533 -44.20 -14.27 43.51
N ILE A 534 -43.39 -13.71 42.61
CA ILE A 534 -42.14 -14.35 42.19
C ILE A 534 -41.03 -14.20 43.23
N LYS A 535 -40.92 -13.06 43.95
CA LYS A 535 -39.96 -12.91 45.08
C LYS A 535 -40.17 -13.99 46.15
N VAL A 536 -41.42 -14.27 46.52
CA VAL A 536 -41.76 -15.36 47.46
C VAL A 536 -41.31 -16.73 46.93
N VAL A 537 -41.48 -17.00 45.63
CA VAL A 537 -41.03 -18.26 45.00
C VAL A 537 -39.49 -18.34 44.88
N LEU A 538 -38.80 -17.23 44.62
CA LEU A 538 -37.33 -17.17 44.62
C LEU A 538 -36.78 -17.44 46.04
N GLU A 539 -37.45 -16.97 47.09
CA GLU A 539 -37.13 -17.32 48.47
C GLU A 539 -37.32 -18.82 48.75
N GLU A 540 -38.40 -19.46 48.27
CA GLU A 540 -38.59 -20.91 48.38
C GLU A 540 -37.53 -21.73 47.62
N VAL A 541 -37.14 -21.30 46.41
CA VAL A 541 -36.14 -22.00 45.58
C VAL A 541 -34.72 -21.83 46.14
N SER A 542 -34.41 -20.67 46.75
CA SER A 542 -33.10 -20.37 47.36
C SER A 542 -32.65 -21.35 48.45
N GLN A 543 -33.59 -22.11 49.03
CA GLN A 543 -33.32 -23.04 50.14
C GLN A 543 -32.78 -24.40 49.67
N PHE A 544 -32.67 -24.66 48.36
CA PHE A 544 -32.19 -25.94 47.84
C PHE A 544 -30.67 -26.11 48.01
N ARG A 545 -30.25 -26.69 49.15
CA ARG A 545 -28.87 -27.14 49.39
C ARG A 545 -28.67 -28.57 48.92
N ILE A 546 -27.58 -28.84 48.20
CA ILE A 546 -27.15 -30.19 47.82
C ILE A 546 -26.88 -31.01 49.10
N PRO A 547 -27.60 -32.13 49.35
CA PRO A 547 -27.36 -32.97 50.52
C PRO A 547 -26.04 -33.76 50.41
N VAL A 548 -25.44 -34.10 51.55
CA VAL A 548 -24.26 -34.99 51.59
C VAL A 548 -24.72 -36.43 51.31
N MET A 549 -24.68 -36.83 50.03
CA MET A 549 -25.25 -38.08 49.52
C MET A 549 -24.66 -39.34 50.18
N ASP A 550 -23.38 -39.31 50.58
CA ASP A 550 -22.64 -40.42 51.21
C ASP A 550 -23.35 -41.09 52.41
N LYS A 551 -24.27 -40.38 53.08
CA LYS A 551 -24.95 -40.87 54.29
C LYS A 551 -26.42 -41.27 54.11
N MET A 552 -26.97 -41.20 52.89
CA MET A 552 -28.38 -41.52 52.60
C MET A 552 -28.59 -42.90 52.00
N THR A 553 -29.74 -43.53 52.30
CA THR A 553 -30.14 -44.81 51.69
C THR A 553 -30.48 -44.65 50.21
N THR A 554 -30.35 -45.71 49.41
CA THR A 554 -30.66 -45.69 47.97
C THR A 554 -32.10 -45.24 47.69
N SER A 555 -33.08 -45.68 48.49
CA SER A 555 -34.48 -45.26 48.37
C SER A 555 -34.70 -43.78 48.72
N ASP A 556 -33.95 -43.21 49.66
CA ASP A 556 -34.08 -41.79 50.03
C ASP A 556 -33.42 -40.89 48.98
N ARG A 557 -32.25 -41.29 48.48
CA ARG A 557 -31.58 -40.65 47.33
C ARG A 557 -32.51 -40.60 46.11
N GLN A 558 -33.16 -41.72 45.77
CA GLN A 558 -34.10 -41.78 44.64
C GLN A 558 -35.30 -40.85 44.84
N ARG A 559 -35.87 -40.76 46.05
CA ARG A 559 -36.95 -39.81 46.36
C ARG A 559 -36.51 -38.35 46.19
N GLN A 560 -35.29 -38.00 46.61
CA GLN A 560 -34.77 -36.64 46.46
C GLN A 560 -34.53 -36.25 45.01
N VAL A 561 -34.01 -37.14 44.18
CA VAL A 561 -33.87 -36.90 42.73
C VAL A 561 -35.26 -36.67 42.10
N VAL A 562 -36.26 -37.48 42.43
CA VAL A 562 -37.63 -37.29 41.94
C VAL A 562 -38.25 -35.98 42.43
N ASP A 563 -38.01 -35.58 43.67
CA ASP A 563 -38.57 -34.33 44.22
C ASP A 563 -37.90 -33.07 43.64
N ALA A 564 -36.58 -33.07 43.47
CA ALA A 564 -35.86 -31.97 42.82
C ALA A 564 -36.31 -31.79 41.37
N VAL A 565 -36.53 -32.88 40.63
CA VAL A 565 -37.02 -32.84 39.25
C VAL A 565 -38.47 -32.35 39.16
N LYS A 566 -39.33 -32.68 40.14
CA LYS A 566 -40.68 -32.07 40.24
C LYS A 566 -40.61 -30.56 40.47
N ARG A 567 -39.66 -30.08 41.29
CA ARG A 567 -39.44 -28.64 41.52
C ARG A 567 -38.94 -27.93 40.26
N VAL A 568 -38.08 -28.55 39.45
CA VAL A 568 -37.68 -28.03 38.13
C VAL A 568 -38.89 -27.85 37.22
N ILE A 569 -39.74 -28.87 37.09
CA ILE A 569 -40.93 -28.80 36.22
C ILE A 569 -41.89 -27.72 36.70
N ALA A 570 -42.22 -27.68 37.99
CA ALA A 570 -43.14 -26.69 38.56
C ALA A 570 -42.61 -25.25 38.45
N GLY A 571 -41.30 -25.04 38.67
CA GLY A 571 -40.67 -23.73 38.47
C GLY A 571 -40.70 -23.29 37.01
N ALA A 572 -40.47 -24.22 36.08
CA ALA A 572 -40.46 -23.93 34.66
C ALA A 572 -41.84 -23.69 34.04
N GLU A 573 -42.88 -24.40 34.48
CA GLU A 573 -44.26 -24.12 34.07
C GLU A 573 -44.70 -22.71 34.47
N ARG A 574 -44.32 -22.26 35.68
CA ARG A 574 -44.57 -20.90 36.16
C ARG A 574 -43.78 -19.84 35.37
N LEU A 575 -42.52 -20.12 35.04
CA LEU A 575 -41.72 -19.24 34.19
C LEU A 575 -42.29 -19.13 32.77
N ARG A 576 -42.82 -20.21 32.19
CA ARG A 576 -43.51 -20.21 30.90
C ARG A 576 -44.75 -19.31 30.91
N THR A 577 -45.59 -19.41 31.94
CA THR A 577 -46.75 -18.50 32.07
C THR A 577 -46.35 -17.04 32.18
N PHE A 578 -45.24 -16.75 32.86
CA PHE A 578 -44.71 -15.39 33.01
C PHE A 578 -44.11 -14.83 31.70
N ILE A 579 -43.34 -15.64 30.95
CA ILE A 579 -42.85 -15.28 29.61
C ILE A 579 -44.02 -15.02 28.64
N ALA A 580 -45.06 -15.84 28.70
CA ALA A 580 -46.26 -15.65 27.88
C ALA A 580 -46.98 -14.34 28.22
N HIS A 581 -47.09 -13.99 29.51
CA HIS A 581 -47.69 -12.73 29.96
C HIS A 581 -46.87 -11.51 29.52
N LYS A 582 -45.53 -11.55 29.68
CA LYS A 582 -44.66 -10.42 29.29
C LYS A 582 -44.67 -10.16 27.78
N ARG A 583 -44.73 -11.21 26.96
CA ARG A 583 -44.90 -11.10 25.48
C ARG A 583 -46.22 -10.43 25.05
N VAL A 584 -47.24 -10.36 25.92
CA VAL A 584 -48.49 -9.63 25.64
C VAL A 584 -48.37 -8.14 25.99
N LEU A 585 -47.42 -7.75 26.83
CA LEU A 585 -47.22 -6.37 27.31
C LEU A 585 -46.11 -5.61 26.54
N GLU A 586 -45.12 -6.29 25.97
CA GLU A 586 -43.98 -5.67 25.26
C GLU A 586 -44.35 -5.11 23.87
N GLY A 587 -45.21 -4.09 23.84
CA GLY A 587 -45.53 -3.26 22.66
C GLY A 587 -44.84 -1.89 22.65
N ALA A 588 -44.05 -1.54 23.66
CA ALA A 588 -43.37 -0.25 23.79
C ALA A 588 -41.98 -0.40 24.44
N PRO A 589 -40.95 0.36 24.00
CA PRO A 589 -39.60 0.27 24.56
C PRO A 589 -39.47 1.07 25.87
N LEU A 590 -39.09 0.39 26.95
CA LEU A 590 -38.78 1.02 28.24
C LEU A 590 -37.26 1.22 28.38
N ASN A 591 -36.81 2.47 28.19
CA ASN A 591 -35.45 2.89 28.51
C ASN A 591 -35.30 3.14 30.01
N GLY A 592 -34.30 2.51 30.65
CA GLY A 592 -33.82 2.86 31.98
C GLY A 592 -34.06 1.80 33.06
N ALA A 593 -33.09 0.91 33.24
CA ALA A 593 -32.99 0.04 34.41
C ALA A 593 -31.57 0.13 35.01
N ALA A 594 -31.48 0.22 36.34
CA ALA A 594 -30.21 0.42 37.04
C ALA A 594 -29.38 -0.87 37.15
N GLN A 595 -28.05 -0.74 37.13
CA GLN A 595 -27.12 -1.85 37.33
C GLN A 595 -27.14 -2.35 38.79
N ARG A 596 -27.07 -3.67 38.98
CA ARG A 596 -26.95 -4.32 40.29
C ARG A 596 -25.87 -5.41 40.24
N GLU A 597 -24.98 -5.43 41.23
CA GLU A 597 -23.92 -6.44 41.33
C GLU A 597 -24.40 -7.71 42.05
N LEU A 598 -24.17 -8.86 41.43
CA LEU A 598 -24.35 -10.19 42.03
C LEU A 598 -23.16 -10.54 42.95
N PRO A 599 -23.30 -11.49 43.90
CA PRO A 599 -22.26 -11.85 44.87
C PRO A 599 -20.95 -12.42 44.27
N ASN A 600 -20.92 -12.68 42.97
CA ASN A 600 -19.76 -13.14 42.20
C ASN A 600 -19.08 -12.00 41.40
N GLY A 601 -19.52 -10.75 41.56
CA GLY A 601 -18.95 -9.57 40.90
C GLY A 601 -19.45 -9.30 39.48
N LEU A 602 -20.50 -10.00 39.02
CA LEU A 602 -21.15 -9.71 37.73
C LEU A 602 -22.29 -8.70 37.92
N THR A 603 -22.31 -7.65 37.11
CA THR A 603 -23.42 -6.69 37.03
C THR A 603 -24.54 -7.21 36.12
N THR A 604 -25.78 -7.18 36.60
CA THR A 604 -26.98 -7.34 35.77
C THR A 604 -27.79 -6.04 35.75
N THR A 605 -28.61 -5.85 34.73
CA THR A 605 -29.44 -4.63 34.52
C THR A 605 -30.93 -4.91 34.74
N SER A 606 -31.29 -6.02 35.37
CA SER A 606 -32.54 -6.70 35.07
C SER A 606 -33.53 -6.89 36.20
N GLY A 607 -34.80 -6.96 35.79
CA GLY A 607 -35.93 -7.29 36.64
C GLY A 607 -36.21 -8.79 36.74
N VAL A 608 -37.31 -9.10 37.42
CA VAL A 608 -37.69 -10.42 37.97
C VAL A 608 -37.66 -11.60 36.98
N LEU A 609 -37.76 -11.37 35.66
CA LEU A 609 -37.66 -12.42 34.64
C LEU A 609 -36.30 -13.12 34.61
N GLU A 610 -35.21 -12.34 34.71
CA GLU A 610 -33.86 -12.85 34.47
C GLU A 610 -33.33 -13.60 35.68
N ASP A 611 -33.57 -13.10 36.88
CA ASP A 611 -33.31 -13.81 38.14
C ASP A 611 -34.01 -15.19 38.16
N SER A 612 -35.24 -15.26 37.64
CA SER A 612 -36.01 -16.50 37.52
C SER A 612 -35.40 -17.48 36.50
N MET A 613 -34.86 -16.99 35.39
CA MET A 613 -34.14 -17.82 34.40
C MET A 613 -32.82 -18.36 34.96
N VAL A 614 -32.03 -17.53 35.66
CA VAL A 614 -30.77 -17.94 36.30
C VAL A 614 -31.03 -18.97 37.41
N MET A 615 -32.04 -18.75 38.26
CA MET A 615 -32.44 -19.73 39.27
C MET A 615 -32.88 -21.07 38.67
N LEU A 616 -33.64 -21.06 37.56
CA LEU A 616 -34.07 -22.29 36.92
C LEU A 616 -32.89 -23.07 36.30
N VAL A 617 -31.93 -22.39 35.67
CA VAL A 617 -30.71 -23.04 35.15
C VAL A 617 -29.85 -23.61 36.29
N ARG A 618 -29.75 -22.92 37.44
CA ARG A 618 -29.12 -23.47 38.65
C ARG A 618 -29.85 -24.69 39.21
N LEU A 619 -31.19 -24.71 39.18
CA LEU A 619 -31.98 -25.85 39.65
C LEU A 619 -31.86 -27.07 38.72
N VAL A 620 -31.86 -26.85 37.40
CA VAL A 620 -31.55 -27.88 36.38
C VAL A 620 -30.14 -28.42 36.58
N THR A 621 -29.16 -27.54 36.75
CA THR A 621 -27.75 -27.86 37.06
C THR A 621 -27.62 -28.74 38.30
N ASN A 622 -28.26 -28.37 39.40
CA ASN A 622 -28.25 -29.15 40.64
C ASN A 622 -28.89 -30.53 40.46
N CYS A 623 -29.92 -30.66 39.63
CA CYS A 623 -30.50 -31.97 39.29
C CYS A 623 -29.52 -32.85 38.50
N TYR A 624 -28.79 -32.28 37.53
CA TYR A 624 -27.74 -33.01 36.81
C TYR A 624 -26.58 -33.43 37.72
N ILE A 625 -26.14 -32.57 38.64
CA ILE A 625 -25.11 -32.90 39.64
C ILE A 625 -25.57 -34.09 40.49
N MET A 626 -26.80 -34.06 41.04
CA MET A 626 -27.32 -35.19 41.82
C MET A 626 -27.47 -36.48 40.99
N PHE A 627 -27.82 -36.38 39.70
CA PHE A 627 -27.91 -37.54 38.81
C PHE A 627 -26.53 -38.18 38.56
N VAL A 628 -25.50 -37.37 38.34
CA VAL A 628 -24.10 -37.83 38.17
C VAL A 628 -23.58 -38.48 39.46
N GLU A 629 -23.78 -37.84 40.62
CA GLU A 629 -23.39 -38.41 41.92
C GLU A 629 -24.13 -39.71 42.25
N PHE A 630 -25.43 -39.80 41.93
CA PHE A 630 -26.18 -41.05 42.08
C PHE A 630 -25.61 -42.17 41.20
N LYS A 631 -25.33 -41.87 39.92
CA LYS A 631 -24.76 -42.83 38.95
C LYS A 631 -23.35 -43.30 39.31
N LYS A 632 -22.56 -42.51 40.05
CA LYS A 632 -21.26 -42.95 40.62
C LYS A 632 -21.44 -44.02 41.71
N THR A 633 -22.61 -44.12 42.34
CA THR A 633 -22.85 -45.00 43.51
C THR A 633 -23.61 -46.30 43.23
N ASP A 634 -24.49 -46.33 42.21
CA ASP A 634 -25.20 -47.56 41.79
C ASP A 634 -24.88 -47.87 40.31
N SER A 635 -24.16 -48.97 40.08
CA SER A 635 -23.72 -49.41 38.73
C SER A 635 -24.70 -50.37 38.04
N SER A 636 -25.77 -50.79 38.73
CA SER A 636 -26.74 -51.77 38.24
C SER A 636 -28.16 -51.21 38.19
N SER A 637 -28.70 -51.09 36.98
CA SER A 637 -30.04 -50.59 36.62
C SER A 637 -30.31 -49.12 36.98
N LEU A 638 -30.48 -48.25 35.97
CA LEU A 638 -31.29 -47.04 36.11
C LEU A 638 -31.70 -46.43 34.76
N ASP A 639 -32.80 -46.92 34.18
CA ASP A 639 -33.58 -46.17 33.18
C ASP A 639 -34.82 -45.60 33.90
N MET A 640 -34.62 -44.53 34.69
CA MET A 640 -35.62 -44.06 35.69
C MET A 640 -35.92 -42.56 35.72
N LEU A 641 -35.44 -41.79 34.74
CA LEU A 641 -36.13 -40.55 34.37
C LEU A 641 -37.15 -40.92 33.29
N PRO A 642 -38.47 -40.93 33.58
CA PRO A 642 -39.48 -41.21 32.55
C PRO A 642 -39.25 -40.26 31.37
N ALA A 643 -39.34 -40.76 30.14
CA ALA A 643 -39.03 -39.95 28.95
C ALA A 643 -39.83 -38.62 28.90
N ALA A 644 -41.05 -38.62 29.42
CA ALA A 644 -41.88 -37.41 29.58
C ALA A 644 -41.26 -36.35 30.51
N VAL A 645 -40.57 -36.77 31.58
CA VAL A 645 -39.92 -35.90 32.57
C VAL A 645 -38.63 -35.28 31.99
N ARG A 646 -37.83 -36.09 31.29
CA ARG A 646 -36.65 -35.61 30.54
C ARG A 646 -37.07 -34.61 29.45
N LYS A 647 -38.10 -34.96 28.67
CA LYS A 647 -38.73 -34.07 27.66
C LYS A 647 -39.29 -32.79 28.27
N GLY A 648 -39.83 -32.84 29.48
CA GLY A 648 -40.25 -31.66 30.25
C GLY A 648 -39.08 -30.72 30.52
N MET A 649 -37.99 -31.24 31.11
CA MET A 649 -36.78 -30.44 31.38
C MET A 649 -36.17 -29.84 30.11
N HIS A 650 -35.97 -30.65 29.05
CA HIS A 650 -35.45 -30.14 27.77
C HIS A 650 -36.37 -29.11 27.11
N GLY A 651 -37.69 -29.30 27.17
CA GLY A 651 -38.63 -28.33 26.60
C GLY A 651 -38.58 -26.96 27.30
N CYS A 652 -38.33 -26.94 28.62
CA CYS A 652 -38.23 -25.70 29.38
C CYS A 652 -36.90 -24.98 29.14
N VAL A 653 -35.82 -25.76 29.02
CA VAL A 653 -34.50 -25.33 28.58
C VAL A 653 -34.58 -24.73 27.16
N GLU A 654 -35.28 -25.39 26.25
CA GLU A 654 -35.51 -24.92 24.88
C GLU A 654 -36.27 -23.58 24.86
N ASP A 655 -37.33 -23.38 25.67
CA ASP A 655 -38.04 -22.10 25.72
C ASP A 655 -37.16 -20.93 26.19
N ILE A 656 -36.21 -21.18 27.11
CA ILE A 656 -35.22 -20.18 27.53
C ILE A 656 -34.29 -19.84 26.37
N ILE A 657 -33.76 -20.85 25.65
CA ILE A 657 -32.94 -20.65 24.45
C ILE A 657 -33.73 -19.83 23.42
N GLN A 658 -34.95 -20.25 23.06
CA GLN A 658 -35.79 -19.56 22.08
C GLN A 658 -36.08 -18.10 22.49
N SER A 659 -36.21 -17.83 23.79
CA SER A 659 -36.30 -16.47 24.32
C SER A 659 -35.03 -15.64 24.09
N ILE A 660 -33.84 -16.24 24.21
CA ILE A 660 -32.55 -15.59 23.95
C ILE A 660 -32.32 -15.42 22.43
N LEU A 661 -32.59 -16.45 21.62
CA LEU A 661 -32.43 -16.43 20.16
C LEU A 661 -33.36 -15.42 19.46
N ALA A 662 -34.50 -15.09 20.07
CA ALA A 662 -35.42 -14.08 19.54
C ALA A 662 -34.88 -12.64 19.63
N ALA A 663 -33.99 -12.35 20.58
CA ALA A 663 -33.41 -11.02 20.80
C ALA A 663 -31.95 -11.13 21.29
N PRO A 664 -31.01 -11.66 20.46
CA PRO A 664 -29.68 -12.08 20.91
C PRO A 664 -28.79 -10.90 21.33
N ARG A 665 -29.05 -9.68 20.83
CA ARG A 665 -28.34 -8.46 21.27
C ARG A 665 -28.78 -8.01 22.66
N GLU A 666 -30.10 -7.89 22.87
CA GLU A 666 -30.68 -7.37 24.12
C GLU A 666 -30.45 -8.33 25.29
N ARG A 667 -30.44 -9.65 25.02
CA ARG A 667 -30.32 -10.71 26.02
C ARG A 667 -28.92 -11.32 26.09
N TYR A 668 -27.92 -10.61 25.56
CA TYR A 668 -26.52 -11.08 25.50
C TYR A 668 -25.91 -11.29 26.89
N SER A 669 -26.07 -10.32 27.81
CA SER A 669 -25.56 -10.41 29.20
C SER A 669 -26.11 -11.64 29.92
N LEU A 670 -27.42 -11.86 29.81
CA LEU A 670 -28.10 -13.05 30.33
C LEU A 670 -27.56 -14.34 29.68
N ALA A 671 -27.43 -14.38 28.35
CA ALA A 671 -26.90 -15.53 27.62
C ALA A 671 -25.50 -15.92 28.13
N MET A 672 -24.63 -14.93 28.35
CA MET A 672 -23.30 -15.16 28.93
C MET A 672 -23.37 -15.72 30.35
N ILE A 673 -24.18 -15.11 31.24
CA ILE A 673 -24.36 -15.58 32.62
C ILE A 673 -24.81 -17.05 32.66
N LEU A 674 -25.78 -17.43 31.81
CA LEU A 674 -26.25 -18.81 31.73
C LEU A 674 -25.18 -19.78 31.19
N LEU A 675 -24.40 -19.37 30.19
CA LEU A 675 -23.25 -20.15 29.71
C LEU A 675 -22.15 -20.31 30.78
N TYR A 676 -21.90 -19.30 31.61
CA TYR A 676 -20.98 -19.38 32.74
C TYR A 676 -21.45 -20.38 33.81
N GLU A 677 -22.73 -20.32 34.22
CA GLU A 677 -23.31 -21.26 35.18
C GLU A 677 -23.29 -22.71 34.63
N LEU A 678 -23.65 -22.90 33.36
CA LEU A 678 -23.55 -24.21 32.69
C LEU A 678 -22.11 -24.72 32.63
N TRP A 679 -21.13 -23.89 32.26
CA TRP A 679 -19.73 -24.31 32.21
C TRP A 679 -19.18 -24.68 33.60
N MET A 680 -19.49 -23.89 34.63
CA MET A 680 -19.12 -24.21 36.01
C MET A 680 -19.69 -25.57 36.45
N SER A 681 -20.90 -25.92 36.00
CA SER A 681 -21.47 -27.25 36.28
C SER A 681 -20.75 -28.40 35.57
N VAL A 682 -20.21 -28.20 34.36
CA VAL A 682 -19.37 -29.19 33.68
C VAL A 682 -18.09 -29.43 34.49
N VAL A 683 -17.44 -28.36 34.94
CA VAL A 683 -16.23 -28.43 35.78
C VAL A 683 -16.49 -29.14 37.12
N ILE A 684 -17.69 -28.97 37.71
CA ILE A 684 -18.08 -29.62 38.98
C ILE A 684 -18.45 -31.10 38.78
N THR A 685 -19.14 -31.45 37.70
CA THR A 685 -19.67 -32.81 37.49
C THR A 685 -18.60 -33.80 37.03
N ASP A 686 -17.73 -33.40 36.09
CA ASP A 686 -16.64 -34.22 35.58
C ASP A 686 -15.41 -33.36 35.18
N PRO A 687 -14.40 -33.25 36.07
CA PRO A 687 -13.20 -32.47 35.81
C PRO A 687 -12.24 -33.10 34.80
N GLU A 688 -12.43 -34.36 34.38
CA GLU A 688 -11.67 -34.94 33.27
C GLU A 688 -12.31 -34.59 31.92
N LEU A 689 -13.64 -34.58 31.85
CA LEU A 689 -14.38 -34.13 30.67
C LEU A 689 -14.09 -32.65 30.34
N ALA A 690 -13.96 -31.80 31.37
CA ALA A 690 -13.55 -30.41 31.24
C ALA A 690 -12.10 -30.22 30.73
N ARG A 691 -11.24 -31.26 30.84
CA ARG A 691 -9.85 -31.25 30.33
C ARG A 691 -9.73 -31.84 28.93
N THR A 692 -10.63 -32.74 28.53
CA THR A 692 -10.65 -33.36 27.18
C THR A 692 -12.07 -33.36 26.59
N PRO A 693 -12.62 -32.17 26.22
CA PRO A 693 -14.00 -32.02 25.76
C PRO A 693 -14.32 -32.75 24.44
N ASP A 694 -13.31 -33.06 23.61
CA ASP A 694 -13.46 -33.70 22.28
C ASP A 694 -14.00 -35.15 22.31
N LYS A 695 -14.32 -35.70 23.49
CA LYS A 695 -14.78 -37.09 23.70
C LYS A 695 -16.25 -37.21 24.14
N ALA A 696 -17.07 -36.18 23.92
CA ALA A 696 -18.48 -36.16 24.31
C ALA A 696 -19.37 -37.09 23.46
N GLY A 697 -19.36 -38.40 23.78
CA GLY A 697 -20.14 -39.42 23.08
C GLY A 697 -21.60 -39.61 23.54
N ASN A 698 -22.10 -38.80 24.49
CA ASN A 698 -23.44 -38.94 25.09
C ASN A 698 -24.22 -37.61 25.07
N GLU A 699 -25.38 -37.62 24.43
CA GLU A 699 -26.31 -36.47 24.32
C GLU A 699 -26.87 -36.01 25.68
N ASP A 700 -26.97 -36.92 26.66
CA ASP A 700 -27.49 -36.67 28.02
C ASP A 700 -26.49 -35.94 28.97
N THR A 701 -25.46 -35.25 28.45
CA THR A 701 -24.42 -34.60 29.28
C THR A 701 -24.57 -33.08 29.32
N VAL A 702 -24.19 -32.47 30.46
CA VAL A 702 -24.24 -31.00 30.59
C VAL A 702 -23.25 -30.30 29.66
N LEU A 703 -22.17 -30.98 29.26
CA LEU A 703 -21.26 -30.51 28.21
C LEU A 703 -21.95 -30.49 26.84
N ALA A 704 -22.70 -31.53 26.46
CA ALA A 704 -23.48 -31.52 25.22
C ALA A 704 -24.53 -30.38 25.21
N LEU A 705 -25.18 -30.14 26.36
CA LEU A 705 -26.10 -29.02 26.51
C LEU A 705 -25.41 -27.65 26.37
N TYR A 706 -24.23 -27.48 27.00
CA TYR A 706 -23.42 -26.27 26.86
C TYR A 706 -22.99 -26.03 25.41
N LEU A 707 -22.57 -27.08 24.68
CA LEU A 707 -22.14 -26.98 23.28
C LEU A 707 -23.29 -26.66 22.34
N ASP A 708 -24.48 -27.26 22.53
CA ASP A 708 -25.68 -26.91 21.77
C ASP A 708 -26.12 -25.46 22.02
N TRP A 709 -26.16 -25.01 23.28
CA TRP A 709 -26.47 -23.63 23.64
C TRP A 709 -25.47 -22.64 23.03
N CYS A 710 -24.17 -22.86 23.25
CA CYS A 710 -23.09 -22.06 22.69
C CYS A 710 -23.20 -22.01 21.16
N GLY A 711 -23.44 -23.17 20.53
CA GLY A 711 -23.58 -23.34 19.10
C GLY A 711 -24.77 -22.61 18.49
N ARG A 712 -25.94 -22.61 19.15
CA ARG A 712 -27.16 -21.91 18.69
C ARG A 712 -27.09 -20.41 18.95
N ILE A 713 -26.61 -19.99 20.11
CA ILE A 713 -26.44 -18.56 20.46
C ILE A 713 -25.49 -17.90 19.45
N PHE A 714 -24.34 -18.52 19.17
CA PHE A 714 -23.40 -18.01 18.17
C PHE A 714 -24.00 -17.96 16.75
N ASP A 715 -24.85 -18.92 16.38
CA ASP A 715 -25.55 -18.94 15.09
C ASP A 715 -26.56 -17.78 14.95
N ALA A 716 -27.34 -17.52 16.00
CA ALA A 716 -28.27 -16.39 16.02
C ALA A 716 -27.53 -15.04 16.01
N ILE A 717 -26.41 -14.93 16.73
CA ILE A 717 -25.53 -13.75 16.71
C ILE A 717 -24.97 -13.50 15.29
N ILE A 718 -24.47 -14.55 14.62
CA ILE A 718 -23.98 -14.46 13.23
C ILE A 718 -25.12 -14.13 12.27
N SER A 719 -26.27 -14.81 12.40
CA SER A 719 -27.42 -14.60 11.51
C SER A 719 -27.97 -13.18 11.64
N HIS A 720 -28.10 -12.65 12.85
CA HIS A 720 -28.50 -11.26 13.11
C HIS A 720 -27.47 -10.26 12.57
N SER A 721 -26.17 -10.56 12.72
CA SER A 721 -25.07 -9.76 12.16
C SER A 721 -25.11 -9.74 10.62
N ILE A 722 -25.35 -10.89 9.97
CA ILE A 722 -25.51 -11.01 8.52
C ILE A 722 -26.76 -10.24 8.05
N GLN A 723 -27.89 -10.39 8.73
CA GLN A 723 -29.13 -9.67 8.40
C GLN A 723 -28.96 -8.15 8.53
N THR A 724 -28.31 -7.67 9.59
CA THR A 724 -28.01 -6.23 9.78
C THR A 724 -27.07 -5.72 8.68
N ALA A 725 -26.02 -6.49 8.34
CA ALA A 725 -25.09 -6.12 7.27
C ALA A 725 -25.74 -6.17 5.88
N ALA A 726 -26.72 -7.06 5.66
CA ALA A 726 -27.49 -7.14 4.43
C ALA A 726 -28.52 -6.01 4.31
N SER A 727 -29.21 -5.64 5.39
CA SER A 727 -30.15 -4.49 5.38
C SER A 727 -29.45 -3.13 5.24
N ALA A 728 -28.16 -3.05 5.57
CA ALA A 728 -27.33 -1.88 5.33
C ALA A 728 -26.83 -1.76 3.87
N ALA A 729 -27.04 -2.80 3.04
CA ALA A 729 -26.75 -2.73 1.60
C ALA A 729 -27.99 -2.21 0.83
N PRO A 730 -27.80 -1.35 -0.19
CA PRO A 730 -28.93 -0.87 -1.00
C PRO A 730 -29.58 -2.02 -1.77
N PRO A 731 -30.93 -2.05 -1.90
CA PRO A 731 -31.64 -3.18 -2.48
C PRO A 731 -31.34 -3.38 -3.96
N ALA A 732 -31.20 -4.64 -4.36
CA ALA A 732 -31.20 -5.04 -5.77
C ALA A 732 -32.65 -5.04 -6.32
N PRO A 733 -32.85 -4.76 -7.62
CA PRO A 733 -34.19 -4.74 -8.21
C PRO A 733 -34.77 -6.15 -8.33
N GLU A 734 -35.94 -6.38 -7.72
CA GLU A 734 -36.66 -7.66 -7.79
C GLU A 734 -37.56 -7.80 -9.04
N PRO A 735 -37.85 -9.04 -9.50
CA PRO A 735 -38.64 -9.31 -10.69
C PRO A 735 -40.15 -9.25 -10.42
N ALA A 736 -40.91 -8.70 -11.37
CA ALA A 736 -42.35 -8.50 -11.23
C ALA A 736 -43.17 -9.80 -11.43
N PRO A 737 -44.11 -10.13 -10.52
CA PRO A 737 -45.17 -11.11 -10.77
C PRO A 737 -46.43 -10.47 -11.39
N SER A 738 -47.23 -11.31 -12.03
CA SER A 738 -48.44 -11.01 -12.83
C SER A 738 -49.54 -10.17 -12.15
N VAL A 739 -50.15 -9.27 -12.92
CA VAL A 739 -51.45 -8.62 -12.66
C VAL A 739 -52.52 -9.26 -13.55
N PRO A 740 -53.78 -9.35 -13.10
CA PRO A 740 -54.88 -9.01 -14.00
C PRO A 740 -56.01 -8.16 -13.40
N ALA A 741 -56.40 -7.14 -14.18
CA ALA A 741 -57.76 -6.60 -14.39
C ALA A 741 -58.59 -6.03 -13.21
N ALA A 742 -58.82 -4.70 -13.24
CA ALA A 742 -60.10 -4.07 -13.67
C ALA A 742 -60.35 -2.69 -13.01
N GLY A 743 -60.72 -1.67 -13.79
CA GLY A 743 -61.38 -0.44 -13.31
C GLY A 743 -62.92 -0.54 -13.43
N PRO A 744 -63.71 0.57 -13.41
CA PRO A 744 -63.29 1.99 -13.46
C PRO A 744 -64.04 2.95 -12.48
N SER A 745 -63.75 4.27 -12.61
CA SER A 745 -64.66 5.45 -12.48
C SER A 745 -64.36 6.54 -11.43
N GLY A 746 -64.47 7.82 -11.83
CA GLY A 746 -64.91 8.96 -10.97
C GLY A 746 -63.88 10.01 -10.51
N GLU A 747 -63.77 11.14 -11.22
CA GLU A 747 -63.18 12.43 -10.76
C GLU A 747 -64.23 13.30 -10.00
N PRO A 748 -63.97 14.54 -9.47
CA PRO A 748 -62.72 15.35 -9.43
C PRO A 748 -62.36 16.10 -8.10
N ALA A 749 -61.17 16.73 -8.11
CA ALA A 749 -60.81 18.06 -7.55
C ALA A 749 -60.05 18.25 -6.20
N ALA A 750 -59.12 19.23 -6.25
CA ALA A 750 -58.53 20.09 -5.20
C ALA A 750 -57.21 19.69 -4.47
N ASN A 751 -56.13 20.38 -4.87
CA ASN A 751 -54.98 20.96 -4.12
C ASN A 751 -54.38 20.28 -2.86
N GLY A 752 -53.03 20.19 -2.83
CA GLY A 752 -52.28 20.13 -1.56
C GLY A 752 -50.93 19.40 -1.57
N ALA A 753 -49.97 19.78 -2.42
CA ALA A 753 -48.65 19.13 -2.44
C ALA A 753 -47.74 19.61 -1.28
N GLY A 754 -47.73 18.87 -0.17
CA GLY A 754 -46.72 19.01 0.88
C GLY A 754 -45.45 18.22 0.54
N THR A 755 -44.39 18.89 0.10
CA THR A 755 -43.13 18.23 -0.27
C THR A 755 -42.33 17.84 0.98
N VAL A 756 -42.11 16.54 1.15
CA VAL A 756 -41.21 15.95 2.16
C VAL A 756 -39.78 16.49 1.97
N PRO A 757 -39.04 16.85 3.04
CA PRO A 757 -37.67 17.34 2.94
C PRO A 757 -36.69 16.31 2.36
N ALA A 758 -35.68 16.80 1.63
CA ALA A 758 -34.72 15.99 0.89
C ALA A 758 -33.71 15.24 1.80
N PRO A 759 -33.24 14.04 1.38
CA PRO A 759 -32.35 13.20 2.20
C PRO A 759 -30.90 13.73 2.28
N PRO A 760 -30.15 13.37 3.34
CA PRO A 760 -28.77 13.80 3.55
C PRO A 760 -27.79 13.23 2.48
N PRO A 761 -26.62 13.88 2.29
CA PRO A 761 -25.63 13.46 1.29
C PRO A 761 -25.03 12.08 1.62
N PRO A 762 -24.63 11.29 0.61
CA PRO A 762 -24.14 9.93 0.84
C PRO A 762 -22.79 9.96 1.55
N GLN A 763 -22.75 9.27 2.67
CA GLN A 763 -21.53 8.98 3.39
C GLN A 763 -20.61 8.13 2.50
N GLN A 764 -19.29 8.29 2.67
CA GLN A 764 -18.33 7.29 2.16
C GLN A 764 -18.73 5.92 2.73
N PRO A 765 -18.51 4.79 2.03
CA PRO A 765 -18.93 3.48 2.50
C PRO A 765 -18.25 3.19 3.84
N GLN A 766 -19.01 3.40 4.92
CA GLN A 766 -18.69 2.89 6.23
C GLN A 766 -18.60 1.38 6.05
N GLN A 767 -17.46 0.81 6.41
CA GLN A 767 -17.33 -0.64 6.43
C GLN A 767 -18.45 -1.16 7.33
N PRO A 768 -19.29 -2.12 6.88
CA PRO A 768 -20.38 -2.61 7.70
C PRO A 768 -19.77 -3.13 9.00
N ALA A 769 -20.02 -2.44 10.11
CA ALA A 769 -19.52 -2.87 11.39
C ALA A 769 -20.28 -4.15 11.75
N MET A 770 -19.57 -5.26 11.90
CA MET A 770 -20.12 -6.34 12.72
C MET A 770 -20.29 -5.79 14.13
N ASP A 771 -21.31 -6.24 14.83
CA ASP A 771 -21.39 -5.99 16.27
C ASP A 771 -20.10 -6.49 16.93
N ASN A 772 -19.53 -5.68 17.83
CA ASN A 772 -18.44 -6.14 18.70
C ASN A 772 -18.85 -7.43 19.43
N LEU A 773 -20.15 -7.63 19.65
CA LEU A 773 -20.82 -8.79 20.24
C LEU A 773 -20.32 -10.17 19.74
N VAL A 774 -19.91 -10.33 18.47
CA VAL A 774 -19.32 -11.60 18.00
C VAL A 774 -17.92 -11.79 18.56
N LEU A 775 -17.11 -10.72 18.57
CA LEU A 775 -15.78 -10.72 19.17
C LEU A 775 -15.84 -10.75 20.70
N ASP A 776 -16.87 -10.17 21.30
CA ASP A 776 -17.10 -10.16 22.75
C ASP A 776 -17.54 -11.55 23.20
N PHE A 777 -18.44 -12.24 22.47
CA PHE A 777 -18.75 -13.65 22.73
C PHE A 777 -17.49 -14.53 22.65
N LEU A 778 -16.65 -14.31 21.62
CA LEU A 778 -15.37 -15.00 21.47
C LEU A 778 -14.33 -14.63 22.55
N LYS A 779 -14.46 -13.51 23.27
CA LYS A 779 -13.65 -13.19 24.46
C LYS A 779 -14.22 -13.82 25.71
N GLU A 780 -15.53 -13.69 25.91
CA GLU A 780 -16.20 -13.90 27.19
C GLU A 780 -16.70 -15.34 27.41
N ALA A 781 -16.91 -16.15 26.35
CA ALA A 781 -17.41 -17.51 26.53
C ALA A 781 -16.38 -18.44 27.21
N PRO A 782 -16.74 -19.21 28.26
CA PRO A 782 -15.77 -20.01 29.00
C PRO A 782 -14.97 -21.00 28.13
N TYR A 783 -15.68 -21.77 27.29
CA TYR A 783 -15.11 -22.70 26.32
C TYR A 783 -15.79 -22.53 24.96
N ILE A 784 -15.03 -22.70 23.87
CA ILE A 784 -15.55 -22.59 22.51
C ILE A 784 -14.96 -23.73 21.68
N GLU A 785 -15.82 -24.52 21.05
CA GLU A 785 -15.41 -25.62 20.19
C GLU A 785 -14.77 -25.07 18.90
N PRO A 786 -13.61 -25.58 18.44
CA PRO A 786 -12.97 -25.08 17.22
C PRO A 786 -13.82 -25.23 15.95
N SER A 787 -14.72 -26.22 15.92
CA SER A 787 -15.65 -26.42 14.80
C SER A 787 -16.61 -25.25 14.63
N LEU A 788 -16.92 -24.50 15.70
CA LEU A 788 -17.90 -23.41 15.69
C LEU A 788 -17.53 -22.29 14.71
N LEU A 789 -16.23 -22.09 14.43
CA LEU A 789 -15.77 -21.12 13.42
C LEU A 789 -16.25 -21.44 12.01
N SER A 790 -16.56 -22.69 11.67
CA SER A 790 -17.14 -23.06 10.37
C SER A 790 -18.44 -22.30 10.07
N LYS A 791 -19.20 -21.90 11.09
CA LYS A 791 -20.41 -21.07 10.91
C LYS A 791 -20.07 -19.69 10.33
N MET A 792 -18.86 -19.17 10.59
CA MET A 792 -18.39 -17.90 10.02
C MET A 792 -18.10 -17.98 8.51
N GLU A 793 -18.01 -19.17 7.92
CA GLU A 793 -17.90 -19.33 6.45
C GLU A 793 -19.09 -18.71 5.71
N ALA A 794 -20.28 -18.68 6.33
CA ALA A 794 -21.46 -18.03 5.78
C ALA A 794 -21.20 -16.54 5.48
N CYS A 795 -20.45 -15.85 6.36
CA CYS A 795 -20.05 -14.46 6.15
C CYS A 795 -19.06 -14.29 4.98
N LEU A 796 -18.27 -15.30 4.65
CA LEU A 796 -17.26 -15.22 3.58
C LEU A 796 -17.79 -15.55 2.18
N LYS A 797 -18.98 -16.17 2.08
CA LYS A 797 -19.60 -16.57 0.80
C LYS A 797 -20.19 -15.38 0.02
N ALA A 798 -20.61 -14.32 0.70
CA ALA A 798 -21.18 -13.13 0.06
C ALA A 798 -20.22 -11.93 0.16
N PRO A 799 -19.96 -11.18 -0.94
CA PRO A 799 -18.96 -10.13 -0.96
C PRO A 799 -19.30 -8.93 -0.04
N ALA A 800 -20.59 -8.70 0.24
CA ALA A 800 -21.04 -7.66 1.16
C ALA A 800 -20.65 -7.94 2.62
N THR A 801 -20.70 -9.21 3.05
CA THR A 801 -20.37 -9.64 4.42
C THR A 801 -18.92 -10.15 4.56
N ALA A 802 -18.22 -10.40 3.45
CA ALA A 802 -16.87 -10.95 3.49
C ALA A 802 -15.85 -10.08 4.25
N ALA A 803 -15.95 -8.75 4.11
CA ALA A 803 -15.08 -7.79 4.83
C ALA A 803 -15.16 -7.96 6.35
N VAL A 804 -16.36 -8.26 6.84
CA VAL A 804 -16.65 -8.58 8.23
C VAL A 804 -16.13 -9.97 8.59
N GLY A 805 -16.42 -10.98 7.76
CA GLY A 805 -16.02 -12.36 8.03
C GLY A 805 -14.52 -12.52 8.27
N PHE A 806 -13.66 -12.01 7.36
CA PHE A 806 -12.22 -12.22 7.50
C PHE A 806 -11.55 -11.36 8.57
N THR A 807 -12.09 -10.17 8.88
CA THR A 807 -11.56 -9.33 9.98
C THR A 807 -11.93 -9.89 11.35
N THR A 808 -13.15 -10.39 11.50
CA THR A 808 -13.60 -11.07 12.73
C THR A 808 -12.82 -12.37 12.93
N LEU A 809 -12.58 -13.18 11.89
CA LEU A 809 -11.72 -14.37 11.96
C LEU A 809 -10.26 -14.03 12.32
N GLU A 810 -9.66 -13.04 11.67
CA GLU A 810 -8.29 -12.56 12.01
C GLU A 810 -8.20 -12.19 13.50
N ARG A 811 -9.20 -11.47 14.02
CA ARG A 811 -9.22 -11.05 15.42
C ARG A 811 -9.56 -12.19 16.38
N ALA A 812 -10.41 -13.13 16.01
CA ALA A 812 -10.71 -14.34 16.78
C ALA A 812 -9.44 -15.18 17.03
N ILE A 813 -8.65 -15.39 15.98
CA ILE A 813 -7.38 -16.12 16.02
C ILE A 813 -6.36 -15.44 16.95
N GLU A 814 -6.33 -14.10 17.00
CA GLU A 814 -5.48 -13.35 17.94
C GLU A 814 -5.93 -13.45 19.41
N LEU A 815 -7.23 -13.59 19.65
CA LEU A 815 -7.82 -13.64 20.98
C LEU A 815 -7.77 -15.05 21.60
N ARG A 816 -7.87 -16.12 20.79
CA ARG A 816 -7.79 -17.52 21.26
C ARG A 816 -6.82 -18.38 20.43
N PRO A 817 -5.60 -18.64 20.91
CA PRO A 817 -4.64 -19.51 20.24
C PRO A 817 -5.15 -20.94 19.98
N THR A 818 -6.04 -21.48 20.80
CA THR A 818 -6.66 -22.81 20.61
C THR A 818 -7.46 -22.93 19.31
N MET A 819 -7.95 -21.81 18.78
CA MET A 819 -8.78 -21.76 17.57
C MET A 819 -7.94 -21.42 16.32
N PHE A 820 -6.64 -21.21 16.48
CA PHE A 820 -5.72 -20.74 15.42
C PHE A 820 -5.76 -21.61 14.17
N MET A 821 -5.64 -22.93 14.32
CA MET A 821 -5.56 -23.84 13.17
C MET A 821 -6.88 -23.95 12.40
N ALA A 822 -8.02 -23.92 13.09
CA ALA A 822 -9.35 -23.97 12.47
C ALA A 822 -9.66 -22.67 11.71
N GLY A 823 -9.40 -21.51 12.33
CA GLY A 823 -9.55 -20.21 11.68
C GLY A 823 -8.59 -20.04 10.49
N LEU A 824 -7.36 -20.53 10.60
CA LEU A 824 -6.38 -20.52 9.52
C LEU A 824 -6.83 -21.36 8.32
N ASP A 825 -7.45 -22.52 8.52
CA ASP A 825 -7.95 -23.37 7.42
C ASP A 825 -9.10 -22.72 6.65
N ILE A 826 -10.00 -22.01 7.35
CA ILE A 826 -11.05 -21.21 6.72
C ILE A 826 -10.42 -20.08 5.89
N LEU A 827 -9.51 -19.29 6.48
CA LEU A 827 -8.85 -18.19 5.77
C LEU A 827 -8.01 -18.67 4.58
N LEU A 828 -7.39 -19.85 4.66
CA LEU A 828 -6.68 -20.48 3.55
C LEU A 828 -7.63 -20.94 2.44
N THR A 829 -8.79 -21.50 2.78
CA THR A 829 -9.81 -21.91 1.80
C THR A 829 -10.35 -20.71 1.01
N TYR A 830 -10.66 -19.61 1.69
CA TYR A 830 -11.16 -18.38 1.06
C TYR A 830 -10.05 -17.49 0.46
N SER A 831 -8.77 -17.84 0.63
CA SER A 831 -7.64 -17.20 -0.06
C SER A 831 -7.61 -17.44 -1.58
N VAL A 832 -8.55 -18.23 -2.10
CA VAL A 832 -8.71 -18.60 -3.52
C VAL A 832 -10.05 -18.09 -4.09
N HIS A 833 -10.85 -17.38 -3.29
CA HIS A 833 -12.21 -16.94 -3.65
C HIS A 833 -12.25 -16.11 -4.96
N PRO A 834 -13.26 -16.25 -5.84
CA PRO A 834 -13.32 -15.52 -7.12
C PRO A 834 -13.38 -14.00 -6.94
N ASP A 835 -14.17 -13.50 -5.97
CA ASP A 835 -14.14 -12.08 -5.61
C ASP A 835 -12.78 -11.68 -5.03
N ARG A 836 -12.20 -10.62 -5.60
CA ARG A 836 -10.89 -10.09 -5.25
C ARG A 836 -10.86 -9.42 -3.89
N ALA A 837 -11.94 -8.79 -3.43
CA ALA A 837 -11.95 -8.09 -2.14
C ALA A 837 -11.84 -9.11 -0.98
N THR A 838 -12.69 -10.13 -1.01
CA THR A 838 -12.69 -11.30 -0.11
C THR A 838 -11.33 -11.98 -0.10
N ARG A 839 -10.81 -12.30 -1.30
CA ARG A 839 -9.55 -13.02 -1.48
C ARG A 839 -8.35 -12.27 -0.90
N VAL A 840 -8.20 -10.99 -1.26
CA VAL A 840 -7.08 -10.15 -0.77
C VAL A 840 -7.20 -9.87 0.74
N GLY A 841 -8.42 -9.83 1.28
CA GLY A 841 -8.67 -9.79 2.72
C GLY A 841 -8.12 -11.02 3.44
N CYS A 842 -8.53 -12.22 3.00
CA CYS A 842 -8.06 -13.48 3.55
C CYS A 842 -6.54 -13.66 3.42
N ILE A 843 -5.96 -13.36 2.25
CA ILE A 843 -4.50 -13.40 2.03
C ILE A 843 -3.75 -12.47 2.98
N ARG A 844 -4.31 -11.28 3.28
CA ARG A 844 -3.70 -10.33 4.24
C ARG A 844 -3.66 -10.90 5.65
N ALA A 845 -4.77 -11.49 6.12
CA ALA A 845 -4.85 -12.15 7.42
C ALA A 845 -3.85 -13.32 7.51
N VAL A 846 -3.85 -14.24 6.53
CA VAL A 846 -2.89 -15.37 6.47
C VAL A 846 -1.43 -14.88 6.49
N ARG A 847 -1.10 -13.83 5.72
CA ARG A 847 0.26 -13.27 5.66
C ARG A 847 0.72 -12.64 6.99
N LYS A 848 -0.20 -12.19 7.84
CA LYS A 848 0.09 -11.72 9.21
C LYS A 848 0.59 -12.88 10.08
N HIS A 849 -0.07 -14.03 10.03
CA HIS A 849 0.25 -15.23 10.82
C HIS A 849 1.42 -16.05 10.28
N TYR A 850 1.91 -15.80 9.06
CA TYR A 850 3.10 -16.44 8.47
C TYR A 850 4.43 -16.17 9.23
N SER A 851 4.41 -15.45 10.35
CA SER A 851 5.57 -15.37 11.27
C SER A 851 5.56 -16.47 12.36
N ALA A 852 4.50 -17.27 12.48
CA ALA A 852 4.40 -18.35 13.45
C ALA A 852 4.95 -19.68 12.87
N PRO A 853 5.96 -20.32 13.50
CA PRO A 853 6.67 -21.46 12.91
C PRO A 853 5.79 -22.69 12.65
N GLU A 854 4.76 -22.91 13.50
CA GLU A 854 3.79 -24.00 13.35
C GLU A 854 2.88 -23.83 12.11
N ALA A 855 2.66 -22.57 11.68
CA ALA A 855 1.74 -22.24 10.60
C ALA A 855 2.40 -22.27 9.22
N VAL A 856 3.67 -21.85 9.13
CA VAL A 856 4.45 -21.76 7.89
C VAL A 856 4.35 -23.02 7.00
N PRO A 857 4.66 -24.25 7.47
CA PRO A 857 4.66 -25.43 6.60
C PRO A 857 3.26 -25.77 6.06
N LYS A 858 2.19 -25.46 6.82
CA LYS A 858 0.80 -25.66 6.38
C LYS A 858 0.42 -24.64 5.31
N ILE A 859 0.73 -23.36 5.54
CA ILE A 859 0.46 -22.25 4.62
C ILE A 859 1.19 -22.45 3.28
N GLU A 860 2.49 -22.78 3.30
CA GLU A 860 3.28 -22.99 2.08
C GLU A 860 2.78 -24.21 1.28
N LYS A 861 2.48 -25.32 1.95
CA LYS A 861 1.93 -26.52 1.31
C LYS A 861 0.59 -26.23 0.60
N VAL A 862 -0.31 -25.49 1.24
CA VAL A 862 -1.61 -25.10 0.65
C VAL A 862 -1.42 -24.11 -0.49
N ALA A 863 -0.55 -23.11 -0.34
CA ALA A 863 -0.27 -22.14 -1.40
C ALA A 863 0.32 -22.81 -2.67
N LEU A 864 1.24 -23.77 -2.50
CA LEU A 864 1.82 -24.54 -3.61
C LEU A 864 0.81 -25.51 -4.26
N ALA A 865 -0.05 -26.14 -3.46
CA ALA A 865 -1.11 -27.00 -3.97
C ALA A 865 -2.14 -26.21 -4.79
N SER A 866 -2.60 -25.06 -4.28
CA SER A 866 -3.50 -24.15 -4.99
C SER A 866 -2.89 -23.66 -6.30
N PHE A 867 -1.64 -23.18 -6.27
CA PHE A 867 -0.93 -22.72 -7.47
C PHE A 867 -0.85 -23.80 -8.56
N ARG A 868 -0.49 -25.05 -8.19
CA ARG A 868 -0.46 -26.20 -9.11
C ARG A 868 -1.84 -26.50 -9.72
N PHE A 869 -2.91 -26.44 -8.92
CA PHE A 869 -4.27 -26.60 -9.41
C PHE A 869 -4.67 -25.48 -10.38
N GLY A 870 -4.36 -24.23 -10.07
CA GLY A 870 -4.59 -23.07 -10.94
C GLY A 870 -3.92 -23.22 -12.31
N ILE A 871 -2.66 -23.67 -12.33
CA ILE A 871 -1.93 -23.97 -13.58
C ILE A 871 -2.61 -25.10 -14.37
N ALA A 872 -3.01 -26.19 -13.72
CA ALA A 872 -3.66 -27.32 -14.39
C ALA A 872 -5.01 -26.89 -15.01
N SER A 873 -5.82 -26.13 -14.26
CA SER A 873 -7.09 -25.56 -14.74
C SER A 873 -6.88 -24.62 -15.93
N ALA A 874 -5.94 -23.67 -15.82
CA ALA A 874 -5.59 -22.75 -16.90
C ALA A 874 -5.04 -23.46 -18.16
N THR A 875 -4.24 -24.52 -17.97
CA THR A 875 -3.71 -25.35 -19.06
C THR A 875 -4.82 -26.09 -19.80
N LYS A 876 -5.76 -26.69 -19.06
CA LYS A 876 -6.95 -27.34 -19.64
C LYS A 876 -7.81 -26.34 -20.42
N GLN A 877 -8.10 -25.17 -19.84
CA GLN A 877 -8.85 -24.10 -20.53
C GLN A 877 -8.16 -23.62 -21.81
N SER A 878 -6.82 -23.53 -21.80
CA SER A 878 -6.03 -23.18 -23.00
C SER A 878 -6.12 -24.26 -24.09
N GLN A 879 -6.08 -25.53 -23.71
CA GLN A 879 -6.18 -26.66 -24.65
C GLN A 879 -7.60 -26.78 -25.23
N GLU A 880 -8.64 -26.63 -24.41
CA GLU A 880 -10.03 -26.61 -24.88
C GLU A 880 -10.32 -25.44 -25.83
N ALA A 881 -9.71 -24.28 -25.61
CA ALA A 881 -9.85 -23.12 -26.49
C ALA A 881 -9.20 -23.37 -27.85
N GLU A 882 -7.95 -23.87 -27.88
CA GLU A 882 -7.27 -24.20 -29.14
C GLU A 882 -7.95 -25.36 -29.88
N ALA A 883 -8.51 -26.35 -29.18
CA ALA A 883 -9.31 -27.41 -29.79
C ALA A 883 -10.60 -26.88 -30.45
N LYS A 884 -11.30 -25.93 -29.81
CA LYS A 884 -12.47 -25.24 -30.40
C LYS A 884 -12.09 -24.39 -31.61
N VAL A 885 -10.96 -23.68 -31.54
CA VAL A 885 -10.43 -22.93 -32.69
C VAL A 885 -10.07 -23.85 -33.85
N ALA A 886 -9.41 -24.97 -33.59
CA ALA A 886 -9.09 -25.98 -34.61
C ALA A 886 -10.36 -26.55 -35.25
N ALA A 887 -11.41 -26.83 -34.46
CA ALA A 887 -12.68 -27.32 -34.99
C ALA A 887 -13.36 -26.34 -35.97
N ILE A 888 -13.26 -25.02 -35.76
CA ILE A 888 -13.80 -24.00 -36.67
C ILE A 888 -13.08 -24.00 -38.03
N PHE A 889 -11.77 -24.23 -38.03
CA PHE A 889 -10.98 -24.31 -39.27
C PHE A 889 -11.02 -25.68 -39.95
N ASN A 890 -11.39 -26.74 -39.21
CA ASN A 890 -11.56 -28.10 -39.72
C ASN A 890 -13.03 -28.45 -40.04
N SER A 891 -13.98 -27.51 -39.93
CA SER A 891 -15.35 -27.75 -40.39
C SER A 891 -15.38 -27.62 -41.92
N ASP A 892 -15.42 -28.77 -42.59
CA ASP A 892 -15.59 -28.88 -44.04
C ASP A 892 -17.01 -28.42 -44.44
N ASP A 893 -17.14 -27.12 -44.67
CA ASP A 893 -18.31 -26.56 -45.34
C ASP A 893 -18.22 -26.91 -46.85
N GLU A 894 -18.75 -28.08 -47.21
CA GLU A 894 -18.90 -28.52 -48.61
C GLU A 894 -19.56 -27.42 -49.46
N PRO A 895 -18.96 -27.00 -50.59
CA PRO A 895 -19.48 -25.91 -51.40
C PRO A 895 -20.71 -26.36 -52.19
N ALA A 896 -21.91 -26.07 -51.67
CA ALA A 896 -23.15 -26.26 -52.41
C ALA A 896 -23.13 -25.48 -53.73
N GLU A 897 -23.28 -26.20 -54.85
CA GLU A 897 -23.19 -25.64 -56.20
C GLU A 897 -24.24 -24.55 -56.47
N SER A 898 -23.80 -23.31 -56.68
CA SER A 898 -24.37 -22.41 -57.70
C SER A 898 -23.45 -21.21 -57.93
N GLY A 899 -23.31 -20.79 -59.18
CA GLY A 899 -22.27 -19.84 -59.59
C GLY A 899 -22.51 -18.41 -59.12
N GLY A 900 -21.62 -17.88 -58.27
CA GLY A 900 -21.56 -16.45 -57.93
C GLY A 900 -20.59 -16.13 -56.81
N GLN A 901 -19.83 -15.03 -56.97
CA GLN A 901 -19.07 -14.33 -55.92
C GLN A 901 -17.84 -15.05 -55.30
N GLN A 902 -16.65 -14.74 -55.83
CA GLN A 902 -15.36 -14.92 -55.13
C GLN A 902 -15.22 -14.09 -53.83
N GLN A 903 -16.18 -13.21 -53.51
CA GLN A 903 -16.17 -12.37 -52.31
C GLN A 903 -16.58 -13.14 -51.02
N ASN A 904 -17.47 -14.15 -51.12
CA ASN A 904 -17.99 -14.85 -49.95
C ASN A 904 -16.93 -15.68 -49.20
N GLY A 905 -15.89 -16.16 -49.89
CA GLY A 905 -14.83 -16.98 -49.27
C GLY A 905 -13.92 -16.19 -48.32
N GLU A 906 -13.56 -14.95 -48.68
CA GLU A 906 -12.73 -14.10 -47.81
C GLU A 906 -13.53 -13.59 -46.60
N GLU A 907 -14.81 -13.29 -46.78
CA GLU A 907 -15.72 -12.92 -45.69
C GLU A 907 -15.98 -14.08 -44.72
N LEU A 908 -16.19 -15.31 -45.22
CA LEU A 908 -16.32 -16.50 -44.38
C LEU A 908 -15.05 -16.80 -43.59
N LEU A 909 -13.87 -16.66 -44.20
CA LEU A 909 -12.58 -16.79 -43.51
C LEU A 909 -12.35 -15.67 -42.49
N ALA A 910 -12.77 -14.44 -42.78
CA ALA A 910 -12.74 -13.33 -41.82
C ALA A 910 -13.67 -13.60 -40.62
N LYS A 911 -14.87 -14.15 -40.86
CA LYS A 911 -15.81 -14.58 -39.81
C LYS A 911 -15.23 -15.69 -38.94
N LYS A 912 -14.69 -16.76 -39.53
CA LYS A 912 -14.00 -17.86 -38.81
C LYS A 912 -12.80 -17.34 -38.00
N ARG A 913 -12.02 -16.37 -38.52
CA ARG A 913 -10.94 -15.68 -37.78
C ARG A 913 -11.45 -14.82 -36.62
N ALA A 914 -12.55 -14.08 -36.80
CA ALA A 914 -13.14 -13.26 -35.75
C ALA A 914 -13.71 -14.12 -34.60
N GLU A 915 -14.38 -15.23 -34.94
CA GLU A 915 -14.89 -16.20 -33.96
C GLU A 915 -13.74 -16.86 -33.17
N ALA A 916 -12.69 -17.30 -33.87
CA ALA A 916 -11.49 -17.84 -33.23
C ALA A 916 -10.80 -16.84 -32.29
N LEU A 917 -10.78 -15.55 -32.66
CA LEU A 917 -10.27 -14.47 -31.81
C LEU A 917 -11.14 -14.28 -30.55
N ALA A 918 -12.47 -14.27 -30.71
CA ALA A 918 -13.42 -14.15 -29.60
C ALA A 918 -13.30 -15.32 -28.60
N ILE A 919 -13.13 -16.56 -29.10
CA ILE A 919 -12.89 -17.75 -28.27
C ILE A 919 -11.58 -17.62 -27.49
N ARG A 920 -10.48 -17.23 -28.16
CA ARG A 920 -9.19 -17.00 -27.50
C ARG A 920 -9.25 -15.87 -26.47
N GLN A 921 -10.02 -14.80 -26.73
CA GLN A 921 -10.22 -13.71 -25.78
C GLN A 921 -11.03 -14.14 -24.54
N LYS A 922 -12.11 -14.89 -24.74
CA LYS A 922 -12.91 -15.47 -23.63
C LYS A 922 -12.08 -16.45 -22.80
N ALA A 923 -11.30 -17.32 -23.45
CA ALA A 923 -10.40 -18.24 -22.78
C ALA A 923 -9.30 -17.50 -21.99
N ARG A 924 -8.72 -16.43 -22.55
CA ARG A 924 -7.72 -15.60 -21.85
C ARG A 924 -8.27 -15.04 -20.54
N LEU A 925 -9.50 -14.51 -20.51
CA LEU A 925 -10.12 -13.98 -19.29
C LEU A 925 -10.36 -15.07 -18.24
N ALA A 926 -10.79 -16.26 -18.66
CA ALA A 926 -10.97 -17.41 -17.77
C ALA A 926 -9.63 -17.93 -17.19
N ILE A 927 -8.59 -18.00 -18.03
CA ILE A 927 -7.22 -18.35 -17.64
C ILE A 927 -6.67 -17.33 -16.64
N GLU A 928 -6.85 -16.03 -16.90
CA GLU A 928 -6.39 -14.97 -16.01
C GLU A 928 -7.12 -15.05 -14.65
N GLY A 929 -8.45 -15.16 -14.63
CA GLY A 929 -9.22 -15.28 -13.38
C GLY A 929 -8.87 -16.53 -12.55
N SER A 930 -8.74 -17.69 -13.19
CA SER A 930 -8.41 -18.95 -12.50
C SER A 930 -6.96 -19.00 -12.02
N LEU A 931 -6.00 -18.55 -12.84
CA LEU A 931 -4.59 -18.51 -12.46
C LEU A 931 -4.31 -17.47 -11.38
N VAL A 932 -4.87 -16.25 -11.47
CA VAL A 932 -4.66 -15.18 -10.48
C VAL A 932 -5.22 -15.56 -9.12
N SER A 933 -6.47 -16.05 -9.06
CA SER A 933 -7.10 -16.47 -7.79
C SER A 933 -6.31 -17.55 -7.03
N HIS A 934 -5.70 -18.50 -7.74
CA HIS A 934 -4.97 -19.63 -7.15
C HIS A 934 -3.48 -19.35 -6.88
N SER A 935 -2.99 -18.17 -7.25
CA SER A 935 -1.55 -17.83 -7.20
C SER A 935 -1.25 -16.58 -6.37
N GLU A 936 -2.22 -15.70 -6.15
CA GLU A 936 -2.05 -14.47 -5.36
C GLU A 936 -1.49 -14.74 -3.95
N LEU A 937 -1.90 -15.84 -3.28
CA LEU A 937 -1.35 -16.24 -1.99
C LEU A 937 0.15 -16.56 -2.10
N LEU A 938 0.54 -17.43 -3.03
CA LEU A 938 1.94 -17.83 -3.22
C LEU A 938 2.84 -16.62 -3.55
N LEU A 939 2.36 -15.71 -4.40
CA LEU A 939 3.09 -14.48 -4.73
C LEU A 939 3.15 -13.50 -3.55
N ALA A 940 2.09 -13.37 -2.74
CA ALA A 940 2.10 -12.53 -1.54
C ALA A 940 3.05 -13.06 -0.45
N LEU A 941 3.22 -14.39 -0.37
CA LEU A 941 4.19 -15.07 0.49
C LEU A 941 5.62 -14.96 -0.06
N SER A 942 5.79 -14.97 -1.39
CA SER A 942 7.09 -14.81 -2.05
C SER A 942 7.81 -13.50 -1.68
N ALA A 943 7.05 -12.46 -1.30
CA ALA A 943 7.60 -11.20 -0.77
C ALA A 943 8.23 -11.33 0.63
N LYS A 944 7.94 -12.40 1.38
CA LYS A 944 8.59 -12.75 2.66
C LYS A 944 9.67 -13.83 2.47
N ASN A 945 9.36 -14.92 1.76
CA ASN A 945 10.27 -16.03 1.46
C ASN A 945 10.49 -16.15 -0.06
N MET A 946 11.68 -15.80 -0.55
CA MET A 946 11.98 -15.77 -1.99
C MET A 946 12.11 -17.16 -2.63
N ASP A 947 12.39 -18.19 -1.86
CA ASP A 947 12.60 -19.55 -2.39
C ASP A 947 11.30 -20.11 -3.00
N LEU A 948 10.14 -19.65 -2.52
CA LEU A 948 8.82 -19.94 -3.10
C LEU A 948 8.70 -19.48 -4.58
N LEU A 949 9.46 -18.48 -5.00
CA LEU A 949 9.49 -18.01 -6.39
C LEU A 949 10.18 -19.02 -7.32
N ALA A 950 11.12 -19.83 -6.83
CA ALA A 950 11.76 -20.89 -7.61
C ALA A 950 10.73 -21.91 -8.12
N HIS A 951 9.70 -22.23 -7.31
CA HIS A 951 8.60 -23.10 -7.74
C HIS A 951 7.74 -22.50 -8.86
N VAL A 952 7.63 -21.17 -8.94
CA VAL A 952 6.94 -20.48 -10.05
C VAL A 952 7.76 -20.64 -11.34
N PHE A 953 9.07 -20.43 -11.26
CA PHE A 953 10.02 -20.65 -12.36
C PHE A 953 10.02 -22.11 -12.85
N ASP A 954 10.01 -23.08 -11.94
CA ASP A 954 9.97 -24.50 -12.27
C ASP A 954 8.68 -24.94 -12.97
N ALA A 955 7.53 -24.39 -12.55
CA ALA A 955 6.26 -24.67 -13.20
C ALA A 955 6.17 -24.02 -14.60
N TYR A 956 6.78 -22.85 -14.77
CA TYR A 956 6.68 -22.02 -15.97
C TYR A 956 7.13 -22.73 -17.26
N LYS A 957 8.20 -23.53 -17.17
CA LYS A 957 8.78 -24.27 -18.31
C LYS A 957 7.81 -25.23 -18.99
N SER A 958 6.80 -25.71 -18.25
CA SER A 958 5.76 -26.65 -18.72
C SER A 958 4.43 -25.99 -19.11
N MET A 959 4.29 -24.67 -18.98
CA MET A 959 3.02 -23.97 -19.24
C MET A 959 2.82 -23.64 -20.73
N PRO A 960 1.59 -23.73 -21.27
CA PRO A 960 1.26 -23.19 -22.60
C PRO A 960 1.47 -21.67 -22.69
N LEU A 961 1.73 -21.16 -23.91
CA LEU A 961 2.01 -19.74 -24.14
C LEU A 961 0.95 -18.76 -23.55
N PRO A 962 -0.38 -19.00 -23.64
CA PRO A 962 -1.37 -18.12 -23.00
C PRO A 962 -1.23 -18.06 -21.46
N VAL A 963 -0.92 -19.19 -20.82
CA VAL A 963 -0.72 -19.29 -19.37
C VAL A 963 0.60 -18.63 -18.96
N GLN A 964 1.65 -18.78 -19.78
CA GLN A 964 2.92 -18.06 -19.63
C GLN A 964 2.75 -16.53 -19.73
N VAL A 965 1.88 -16.04 -20.63
CA VAL A 965 1.55 -14.60 -20.74
C VAL A 965 0.86 -14.10 -19.47
N ALA A 966 -0.17 -14.81 -18.99
CA ALA A 966 -0.89 -14.45 -17.77
C ALA A 966 0.05 -14.43 -16.54
N THR A 967 0.92 -15.45 -16.39
CA THR A 967 1.92 -15.52 -15.32
C THR A 967 2.88 -14.31 -15.33
N ARG A 968 3.34 -13.86 -16.50
CA ARG A 968 4.20 -12.66 -16.66
C ARG A 968 3.48 -11.34 -16.34
N GLN A 969 2.15 -11.29 -16.43
CA GLN A 969 1.36 -10.12 -16.02
C GLN A 969 1.20 -10.11 -14.49
N MET A 970 0.77 -11.24 -13.95
CA MET A 970 0.49 -11.52 -12.55
C MET A 970 1.68 -11.32 -11.59
N ILE A 971 2.92 -11.55 -12.04
CA ILE A 971 4.13 -11.30 -11.22
C ILE A 971 4.43 -9.80 -10.99
N THR A 972 3.82 -8.90 -11.76
CA THR A 972 4.16 -7.46 -11.76
C THR A 972 4.06 -6.78 -10.38
N PRO A 973 3.01 -7.00 -9.56
CA PRO A 973 2.91 -6.38 -8.23
C PRO A 973 3.98 -6.87 -7.25
N LEU A 974 4.35 -8.16 -7.32
CA LEU A 974 5.40 -8.74 -6.50
C LEU A 974 6.74 -8.05 -6.79
N VAL A 975 7.17 -8.01 -8.05
CA VAL A 975 8.46 -7.40 -8.42
C VAL A 975 8.52 -5.92 -8.01
N LYS A 976 7.43 -5.16 -8.20
CA LYS A 976 7.35 -3.76 -7.73
C LYS A 976 7.51 -3.63 -6.21
N SER A 977 6.92 -4.53 -5.43
CA SER A 977 7.09 -4.51 -3.96
C SER A 977 8.52 -4.88 -3.50
N VAL A 978 9.25 -5.61 -4.35
CA VAL A 978 10.60 -6.13 -4.06
C VAL A 978 11.71 -5.21 -4.61
N ALA A 979 11.41 -4.36 -5.60
CA ALA A 979 12.38 -3.48 -6.26
C ALA A 979 13.18 -2.56 -5.32
N ALA A 980 12.67 -2.29 -4.11
CA ALA A 980 13.43 -1.60 -3.06
C ALA A 980 14.66 -2.39 -2.56
N MET A 981 14.58 -3.72 -2.51
CA MET A 981 15.59 -4.64 -1.95
C MET A 981 16.05 -5.71 -2.98
N PRO A 982 16.79 -5.31 -4.03
CA PRO A 982 17.20 -6.20 -5.13
C PRO A 982 18.10 -7.37 -4.70
N GLY A 983 18.85 -7.24 -3.59
CA GLY A 983 19.72 -8.32 -3.09
C GLY A 983 18.98 -9.65 -2.82
N ARG A 984 17.66 -9.60 -2.51
CA ARG A 984 16.85 -10.81 -2.25
C ARG A 984 16.41 -11.56 -3.51
N ILE A 985 16.33 -10.90 -4.67
CA ILE A 985 15.82 -11.51 -5.91
C ILE A 985 16.93 -12.03 -6.83
N ILE A 986 18.16 -11.54 -6.65
CA ILE A 986 19.35 -11.94 -7.44
C ILE A 986 19.65 -13.46 -7.36
N PRO A 987 19.61 -14.14 -6.18
CA PRO A 987 19.88 -15.58 -6.12
C PRO A 987 18.90 -16.40 -6.97
N VAL A 988 17.61 -16.08 -6.94
CA VAL A 988 16.58 -16.77 -7.74
C VAL A 988 16.72 -16.43 -9.23
N LEU A 989 17.13 -15.20 -9.57
CA LEU A 989 17.37 -14.77 -10.96
C LEU A 989 18.63 -15.36 -11.59
N THR A 990 19.56 -15.91 -10.81
CA THR A 990 20.76 -16.58 -11.35
C THR A 990 20.56 -18.10 -11.50
N SER A 991 19.58 -18.68 -10.81
CA SER A 991 19.35 -20.14 -10.75
C SER A 991 18.12 -20.64 -11.53
N PHE A 992 17.46 -19.82 -12.35
CA PHE A 992 16.21 -20.23 -13.04
C PHE A 992 16.43 -21.31 -14.13
N PRO A 993 15.46 -22.21 -14.36
CA PRO A 993 15.60 -23.31 -15.32
C PRO A 993 15.52 -22.86 -16.78
N THR A 994 16.09 -23.65 -17.69
CA THR A 994 15.96 -23.45 -19.14
C THR A 994 14.50 -23.50 -19.59
N GLY A 995 14.05 -22.53 -20.39
CA GLY A 995 12.66 -22.35 -20.81
C GLY A 995 11.88 -21.29 -20.01
N ALA A 996 12.49 -20.69 -18.97
CA ALA A 996 11.90 -19.61 -18.18
C ALA A 996 12.56 -18.22 -18.42
N GLU A 997 13.36 -18.09 -19.49
CA GLU A 997 14.08 -16.87 -19.87
C GLU A 997 13.13 -15.67 -20.01
N THR A 998 11.96 -15.87 -20.61
CA THR A 998 10.97 -14.79 -20.80
C THR A 998 10.33 -14.29 -19.50
N LEU A 999 10.33 -15.10 -18.43
CA LEU A 999 9.92 -14.68 -17.10
C LEU A 999 11.04 -13.89 -16.41
N ALA A 1000 12.28 -14.37 -16.49
CA ALA A 1000 13.46 -13.66 -15.98
C ALA A 1000 13.63 -12.28 -16.63
N LEU A 1001 13.52 -12.20 -17.98
CA LEU A 1001 13.49 -10.94 -18.74
C LEU A 1001 12.40 -9.99 -18.24
N ARG A 1002 11.20 -10.49 -17.96
CA ARG A 1002 10.09 -9.67 -17.45
C ARG A 1002 10.40 -9.12 -16.05
N ILE A 1003 11.02 -9.89 -15.17
CA ILE A 1003 11.43 -9.43 -13.84
C ILE A 1003 12.54 -8.37 -13.96
N ILE A 1004 13.59 -8.62 -14.75
CA ILE A 1004 14.69 -7.67 -14.98
C ILE A 1004 14.16 -6.37 -15.59
N PHE A 1005 13.30 -6.44 -16.60
CA PHE A 1005 12.60 -5.28 -17.15
C PHE A 1005 11.89 -4.49 -16.04
N LEU A 1006 11.10 -5.16 -15.21
CA LEU A 1006 10.34 -4.49 -14.15
C LEU A 1006 11.25 -3.81 -13.11
N LEU A 1007 12.33 -4.47 -12.68
CA LEU A 1007 13.35 -3.90 -11.77
C LEU A 1007 14.04 -2.66 -12.36
N CYS A 1008 14.15 -2.56 -13.69
CA CYS A 1008 14.83 -1.48 -14.41
C CYS A 1008 13.86 -0.50 -15.13
N SER A 1009 12.55 -0.64 -14.93
CA SER A 1009 11.51 0.12 -15.66
C SER A 1009 11.15 1.48 -15.03
N GLU A 1010 11.49 1.69 -13.76
CA GLU A 1010 11.32 2.98 -13.09
C GLU A 1010 12.43 3.94 -13.52
N GLY A 1011 12.19 4.63 -14.64
CA GLY A 1011 13.16 5.33 -15.50
C GLY A 1011 13.94 6.51 -14.91
N SER A 1012 14.07 6.60 -13.59
CA SER A 1012 14.98 7.52 -12.88
C SER A 1012 16.04 6.80 -12.03
N ARG A 1013 15.97 5.46 -11.89
CA ARG A 1013 16.87 4.70 -11.02
C ARG A 1013 17.95 3.97 -11.83
N VAL A 1014 19.22 4.20 -11.49
CA VAL A 1014 20.34 3.41 -12.02
C VAL A 1014 20.23 1.97 -11.51
N PRO A 1015 20.37 0.94 -12.36
CA PRO A 1015 20.40 -0.46 -11.93
C PRO A 1015 21.51 -0.71 -10.88
N PRO A 1016 21.24 -1.44 -9.79
CA PRO A 1016 22.25 -1.79 -8.79
C PRO A 1016 23.42 -2.55 -9.41
N ARG A 1017 24.66 -2.26 -8.99
CA ARG A 1017 25.87 -2.96 -9.47
C ARG A 1017 25.78 -4.47 -9.35
N ASP A 1018 25.30 -4.97 -8.21
CA ASP A 1018 25.19 -6.41 -7.95
C ASP A 1018 24.24 -7.11 -8.94
N LEU A 1019 23.15 -6.44 -9.31
CA LEU A 1019 22.21 -6.93 -10.34
C LEU A 1019 22.86 -6.92 -11.72
N VAL A 1020 23.61 -5.87 -12.06
CA VAL A 1020 24.35 -5.78 -13.33
C VAL A 1020 25.38 -6.90 -13.44
N GLN A 1021 26.21 -7.11 -12.40
CA GLN A 1021 27.22 -8.17 -12.38
C GLN A 1021 26.59 -9.56 -12.48
N ALA A 1022 25.56 -9.84 -11.67
CA ALA A 1022 24.89 -11.14 -11.68
C ALA A 1022 24.26 -11.48 -13.05
N VAL A 1023 23.61 -10.50 -13.70
CA VAL A 1023 23.03 -10.72 -15.03
C VAL A 1023 24.10 -10.84 -16.11
N LEU A 1024 25.20 -10.07 -16.04
CA LEU A 1024 26.31 -10.20 -16.99
C LEU A 1024 26.99 -11.58 -16.91
N GLN A 1025 27.31 -12.05 -15.70
CA GLN A 1025 27.89 -13.38 -15.47
C GLN A 1025 26.94 -14.50 -15.95
N MET A 1026 25.64 -14.34 -15.73
CA MET A 1026 24.62 -15.26 -16.22
C MET A 1026 24.55 -15.27 -17.76
N CYS A 1027 24.64 -14.11 -18.42
CA CYS A 1027 24.68 -14.03 -19.88
C CYS A 1027 25.91 -14.75 -20.45
N ASP A 1028 27.08 -14.64 -19.81
CA ASP A 1028 28.29 -15.39 -20.19
C ASP A 1028 28.12 -16.89 -20.00
N ALA A 1029 27.66 -17.32 -18.82
CA ALA A 1029 27.56 -18.73 -18.46
C ALA A 1029 26.52 -19.50 -19.30
N ARG A 1030 25.49 -18.82 -19.82
CA ARG A 1030 24.37 -19.45 -20.55
C ARG A 1030 24.24 -19.02 -22.02
N GLY A 1031 25.04 -18.08 -22.51
CA GLY A 1031 24.92 -17.55 -23.88
C GLY A 1031 23.58 -16.86 -24.15
N LEU A 1032 23.09 -16.06 -23.20
CA LEU A 1032 21.77 -15.40 -23.31
C LEU A 1032 21.78 -14.23 -24.31
N ASP A 1033 20.58 -13.88 -24.77
CA ASP A 1033 20.37 -12.88 -25.81
C ASP A 1033 20.50 -11.43 -25.29
N GLY A 1034 20.80 -10.50 -26.19
CA GLY A 1034 21.00 -9.08 -25.86
C GLY A 1034 19.82 -8.39 -25.19
N ASN A 1035 18.61 -8.96 -25.22
CA ASN A 1035 17.42 -8.41 -24.54
C ASN A 1035 17.59 -8.33 -23.01
N PHE A 1036 18.44 -9.19 -22.41
CA PHE A 1036 18.79 -9.09 -20.99
C PHE A 1036 19.62 -7.82 -20.67
N ILE A 1037 20.35 -7.30 -21.65
CA ILE A 1037 21.32 -6.20 -21.50
C ILE A 1037 20.66 -4.84 -21.70
N VAL A 1038 19.68 -4.73 -22.61
CA VAL A 1038 18.92 -3.51 -22.99
C VAL A 1038 18.51 -2.63 -21.81
N PHE A 1039 18.03 -3.22 -20.71
CA PHE A 1039 17.51 -2.45 -19.56
C PHE A 1039 18.59 -2.13 -18.51
N LEU A 1040 19.73 -2.81 -18.56
CA LEU A 1040 20.84 -2.70 -17.60
C LEU A 1040 21.92 -1.71 -18.04
N VAL A 1041 21.91 -1.22 -19.29
CA VAL A 1041 23.04 -0.48 -19.88
C VAL A 1041 23.38 0.82 -19.14
N SER A 1042 22.40 1.49 -18.51
CA SER A 1042 22.62 2.67 -17.65
C SER A 1042 23.32 2.35 -16.33
N GLY A 1043 23.46 1.07 -15.98
CA GLY A 1043 24.16 0.55 -14.81
C GLY A 1043 25.65 0.27 -15.06
N MET A 1044 26.02 -0.09 -16.28
CA MET A 1044 27.33 -0.62 -16.67
C MET A 1044 28.47 0.42 -16.65
N ASP A 1045 29.71 -0.06 -16.64
CA ASP A 1045 30.91 0.75 -16.89
C ASP A 1045 31.23 0.87 -18.39
N ARG A 1046 32.08 1.84 -18.74
CA ARG A 1046 32.57 2.07 -20.12
C ARG A 1046 33.16 0.82 -20.76
N ALA A 1047 33.99 0.06 -20.03
CA ALA A 1047 34.60 -1.17 -20.54
C ALA A 1047 33.58 -2.30 -20.74
N GLU A 1048 32.67 -2.48 -19.77
CA GLU A 1048 31.58 -3.47 -19.84
C GLU A 1048 30.62 -3.16 -21.01
N ALA A 1049 30.21 -1.90 -21.15
CA ALA A 1049 29.33 -1.45 -22.22
C ALA A 1049 29.95 -1.73 -23.60
N LEU A 1050 31.21 -1.34 -23.82
CA LEU A 1050 31.93 -1.58 -25.08
C LEU A 1050 32.05 -3.09 -25.39
N GLY A 1051 32.42 -3.91 -24.40
CA GLY A 1051 32.50 -5.37 -24.57
C GLY A 1051 31.16 -6.04 -24.89
N ARG A 1052 30.03 -5.43 -24.51
CA ARG A 1052 28.68 -5.96 -24.74
C ARG A 1052 27.93 -5.36 -25.94
N MET A 1053 28.50 -4.35 -26.60
CA MET A 1053 27.91 -3.76 -27.82
C MET A 1053 27.54 -4.79 -28.91
N PRO A 1054 28.34 -5.83 -29.22
CA PRO A 1054 27.96 -6.83 -30.21
C PRO A 1054 26.66 -7.58 -29.91
N LEU A 1055 26.37 -7.83 -28.62
CA LEU A 1055 25.13 -8.48 -28.18
C LEU A 1055 23.90 -7.57 -28.33
N LEU A 1056 24.05 -6.25 -28.18
CA LEU A 1056 22.97 -5.30 -28.45
C LEU A 1056 22.69 -5.19 -29.96
N VAL A 1057 23.72 -5.19 -30.80
CA VAL A 1057 23.56 -5.18 -32.26
C VAL A 1057 22.95 -6.49 -32.77
N SER A 1058 23.24 -7.64 -32.12
CA SER A 1058 22.71 -8.93 -32.56
C SER A 1058 21.17 -9.05 -32.48
N ILE A 1059 20.50 -8.23 -31.67
CA ILE A 1059 19.03 -8.18 -31.50
C ILE A 1059 18.33 -7.68 -32.78
N LEU A 1060 19.02 -6.86 -33.59
CA LEU A 1060 18.46 -6.23 -34.78
C LEU A 1060 18.15 -7.27 -35.88
N ASN A 1061 16.95 -7.15 -36.45
CA ASN A 1061 16.36 -8.11 -37.38
C ASN A 1061 15.46 -7.44 -38.44
N LYS A 1062 15.68 -6.17 -38.76
CA LYS A 1062 14.88 -5.36 -39.69
C LYS A 1062 13.44 -5.02 -39.25
N THR A 1063 13.04 -5.29 -38.00
CA THR A 1063 11.71 -4.96 -37.45
C THR A 1063 11.74 -3.83 -36.41
N ASP A 1064 10.64 -3.07 -36.29
CA ASP A 1064 10.62 -1.81 -35.51
C ASP A 1064 10.62 -1.98 -33.98
N GLY A 1065 10.22 -3.14 -33.45
CA GLY A 1065 10.27 -3.43 -32.02
C GLY A 1065 11.71 -3.47 -31.46
N PRO A 1066 12.58 -4.36 -31.98
CA PRO A 1066 14.01 -4.38 -31.70
C PRO A 1066 14.70 -3.03 -31.93
N ARG A 1067 14.37 -2.31 -33.02
CA ARG A 1067 14.87 -0.95 -33.25
C ARG A 1067 14.53 0.00 -32.11
N ALA A 1068 13.32 -0.05 -31.57
CA ALA A 1068 12.92 0.79 -30.45
C ALA A 1068 13.70 0.47 -29.17
N LEU A 1069 13.88 -0.82 -28.84
CA LEU A 1069 14.66 -1.26 -27.68
C LEU A 1069 16.15 -0.86 -27.77
N VAL A 1070 16.76 -1.04 -28.94
CA VAL A 1070 18.14 -0.63 -29.20
C VAL A 1070 18.28 0.89 -29.20
N ARG A 1071 17.31 1.63 -29.77
CA ARG A 1071 17.25 3.11 -29.68
C ARG A 1071 17.20 3.58 -28.23
N GLU A 1072 16.36 2.95 -27.40
CA GLU A 1072 16.27 3.29 -25.97
C GLU A 1072 17.58 2.98 -25.24
N SER A 1073 18.23 1.86 -25.56
CA SER A 1073 19.55 1.50 -25.01
C SER A 1073 20.62 2.54 -25.36
N PHE A 1074 20.68 2.97 -26.62
CA PHE A 1074 21.64 3.98 -27.09
C PHE A 1074 21.38 5.37 -26.49
N MET A 1075 20.12 5.73 -26.28
CA MET A 1075 19.76 6.93 -25.51
C MET A 1075 20.27 6.80 -24.07
N ARG A 1076 19.93 5.72 -23.35
CA ARG A 1076 20.37 5.45 -21.96
C ARG A 1076 21.90 5.45 -21.78
N LEU A 1077 22.66 5.04 -22.79
CA LEU A 1077 24.13 5.09 -22.83
C LEU A 1077 24.70 6.52 -22.91
N THR A 1078 24.05 7.38 -23.69
CA THR A 1078 24.59 8.70 -24.09
C THR A 1078 23.97 9.88 -23.34
N THR A 1079 22.82 9.69 -22.68
CA THR A 1079 22.22 10.70 -21.79
C THR A 1079 22.82 10.67 -20.40
N SER A 1080 23.32 11.81 -19.92
CA SER A 1080 23.62 12.02 -18.50
C SER A 1080 22.34 12.18 -17.67
N PHE A 1081 22.32 11.63 -16.45
CA PHE A 1081 21.22 11.78 -15.49
C PHE A 1081 21.70 12.57 -14.26
N PRO A 1082 20.81 13.20 -13.47
CA PRO A 1082 21.20 13.85 -12.22
C PRO A 1082 21.91 12.83 -11.30
N GLY A 1083 23.18 13.06 -11.01
CA GLY A 1083 24.01 12.17 -10.18
C GLY A 1083 24.82 11.08 -10.92
N ARG A 1084 24.73 10.93 -12.26
CA ARG A 1084 25.65 10.05 -13.02
C ARG A 1084 25.97 10.61 -14.42
N PRO A 1085 27.27 10.69 -14.83
CA PRO A 1085 27.65 11.05 -16.20
C PRO A 1085 27.21 9.96 -17.20
N SER A 1086 27.14 10.33 -18.49
CA SER A 1086 26.91 9.40 -19.61
C SER A 1086 27.99 8.30 -19.64
N VAL A 1087 27.59 7.04 -19.86
CA VAL A 1087 28.51 5.88 -19.88
C VAL A 1087 29.41 5.90 -21.11
N LEU A 1088 28.86 6.34 -22.26
CA LEU A 1088 29.60 6.54 -23.51
C LEU A 1088 29.29 7.92 -24.07
N SER A 1089 30.29 8.58 -24.65
CA SER A 1089 30.05 9.73 -25.51
C SER A 1089 29.40 9.29 -26.84
N PRO A 1090 28.70 10.21 -27.54
CA PRO A 1090 28.16 9.93 -28.87
C PRO A 1090 29.18 9.42 -29.89
N THR A 1091 30.39 9.98 -29.86
CA THR A 1091 31.50 9.60 -30.74
C THR A 1091 31.97 8.18 -30.46
N GLU A 1092 32.15 7.82 -29.19
CA GLU A 1092 32.54 6.46 -28.79
C GLU A 1092 31.46 5.43 -29.13
N LEU A 1093 30.17 5.77 -28.99
CA LEU A 1093 29.09 4.89 -29.41
C LEU A 1093 29.14 4.63 -30.92
N LEU A 1094 29.33 5.69 -31.74
CA LEU A 1094 29.44 5.53 -33.18
C LEU A 1094 30.69 4.72 -33.59
N MET A 1095 31.82 4.90 -32.90
CA MET A 1095 33.02 4.07 -33.11
C MET A 1095 32.77 2.61 -32.71
N ALA A 1096 32.14 2.36 -31.56
CA ALA A 1096 31.82 1.00 -31.10
C ALA A 1096 30.86 0.25 -32.05
N LEU A 1097 29.98 0.96 -32.76
CA LEU A 1097 29.13 0.39 -33.82
C LEU A 1097 29.91 -0.01 -35.08
N HIS A 1098 31.10 0.55 -35.31
CA HIS A 1098 31.98 0.21 -36.43
C HIS A 1098 33.01 -0.88 -36.09
N GLY A 1099 33.18 -1.21 -34.81
CA GLY A 1099 34.04 -2.29 -34.34
C GLY A 1099 33.42 -3.68 -34.51
N GLY A 1100 34.26 -4.70 -34.76
CA GLY A 1100 33.85 -6.10 -34.85
C GLY A 1100 32.99 -6.46 -36.08
N VAL A 1101 32.97 -5.59 -37.10
CA VAL A 1101 32.16 -5.78 -38.31
C VAL A 1101 32.76 -6.85 -39.21
N ASN A 1102 32.06 -7.98 -39.34
CA ASN A 1102 32.37 -9.05 -40.30
C ASN A 1102 31.27 -9.14 -41.37
N THR A 1103 31.58 -9.75 -42.51
CA THR A 1103 30.66 -9.93 -43.66
C THR A 1103 29.30 -10.54 -43.29
N ALA A 1104 29.26 -11.45 -42.31
CA ALA A 1104 28.02 -12.08 -41.83
C ALA A 1104 27.12 -11.16 -40.99
N ASN A 1105 27.67 -10.11 -40.35
CA ASN A 1105 26.95 -9.23 -39.42
C ASN A 1105 26.73 -7.81 -39.97
N ILE A 1106 27.31 -7.49 -41.13
CA ILE A 1106 27.34 -6.13 -41.68
C ILE A 1106 25.93 -5.49 -41.76
N ASP A 1107 24.92 -6.25 -42.20
CA ASP A 1107 23.51 -5.84 -42.23
C ASP A 1107 22.97 -5.31 -40.89
N LYS A 1108 23.33 -5.95 -39.78
CA LYS A 1108 22.88 -5.55 -38.44
C LYS A 1108 23.60 -4.31 -37.95
N HIS A 1109 24.87 -4.15 -38.29
CA HIS A 1109 25.63 -2.94 -37.97
C HIS A 1109 25.18 -1.74 -38.83
N VAL A 1110 24.86 -1.93 -40.11
CA VAL A 1110 24.19 -0.91 -40.95
C VAL A 1110 22.86 -0.49 -40.31
N GLU A 1111 22.06 -1.46 -39.87
CA GLU A 1111 20.81 -1.17 -39.16
C GLU A 1111 21.04 -0.42 -37.84
N ALA A 1112 22.08 -0.77 -37.06
CA ALA A 1112 22.42 -0.08 -35.82
C ALA A 1112 22.86 1.38 -36.05
N VAL A 1113 23.65 1.64 -37.10
CA VAL A 1113 24.03 3.00 -37.52
C VAL A 1113 22.80 3.78 -38.00
N ALA A 1114 21.85 3.15 -38.70
CA ALA A 1114 20.59 3.78 -39.07
C ALA A 1114 19.70 4.09 -37.84
N VAL A 1115 19.66 3.21 -36.84
CA VAL A 1115 18.99 3.50 -35.55
C VAL A 1115 19.66 4.68 -34.86
N TYR A 1116 20.99 4.73 -34.81
CA TYR A 1116 21.75 5.85 -34.24
C TYR A 1116 21.48 7.17 -34.99
N GLU A 1117 21.41 7.14 -36.32
CA GLU A 1117 21.03 8.28 -37.14
C GLU A 1117 19.61 8.78 -36.84
N SER A 1118 18.65 7.85 -36.63
CA SER A 1118 17.23 8.14 -36.40
C SER A 1118 16.91 8.78 -35.04
N MET A 1119 17.88 8.88 -34.13
CA MET A 1119 17.65 9.41 -32.79
C MET A 1119 17.39 10.92 -32.79
N ALA A 1120 16.18 11.31 -32.40
CA ALA A 1120 15.75 12.68 -32.20
C ALA A 1120 15.32 12.95 -30.75
N ARG A 1121 15.49 14.19 -30.30
CA ARG A 1121 14.94 14.71 -29.04
C ARG A 1121 13.42 14.93 -29.18
N PRO A 1122 12.67 15.09 -28.08
CA PRO A 1122 11.24 15.43 -28.14
C PRO A 1122 10.93 16.66 -29.01
N ASP A 1123 11.86 17.62 -29.09
CA ASP A 1123 11.77 18.82 -29.92
C ASP A 1123 11.96 18.59 -31.44
N GLY A 1124 12.02 17.32 -31.89
CA GLY A 1124 12.27 16.94 -33.29
C GLY A 1124 13.70 17.14 -33.81
N LYS A 1125 14.58 17.78 -33.02
CA LYS A 1125 16.00 17.98 -33.37
C LYS A 1125 16.80 16.67 -33.20
N PRO A 1126 17.77 16.36 -34.07
CA PRO A 1126 18.61 15.17 -33.92
C PRO A 1126 19.40 15.24 -32.61
N VAL A 1127 19.52 14.12 -31.89
CA VAL A 1127 20.25 14.05 -30.61
C VAL A 1127 21.73 14.37 -30.81
N PHE A 1128 22.28 13.90 -31.93
CA PHE A 1128 23.68 14.05 -32.33
C PHE A 1128 23.83 15.10 -33.42
N SER A 1129 24.83 15.97 -33.30
CA SER A 1129 25.11 17.03 -34.26
C SER A 1129 25.96 16.55 -35.44
N THR A 1130 25.90 17.29 -36.55
CA THR A 1130 26.77 17.08 -37.72
C THR A 1130 28.26 17.16 -37.33
N MET A 1131 28.63 18.06 -36.41
CA MET A 1131 30.02 18.18 -35.91
C MET A 1131 30.51 16.91 -35.18
N LEU A 1132 29.64 16.21 -34.44
CA LEU A 1132 30.02 14.96 -33.77
C LEU A 1132 30.28 13.83 -34.78
N PHE A 1133 29.47 13.74 -35.84
CA PHE A 1133 29.72 12.80 -36.95
C PHE A 1133 31.03 13.10 -37.67
N GLU A 1134 31.33 14.38 -37.95
CA GLU A 1134 32.61 14.76 -38.57
C GLU A 1134 33.82 14.36 -37.70
N THR A 1135 33.74 14.55 -36.38
CA THR A 1135 34.79 14.14 -35.45
C THR A 1135 34.95 12.62 -35.42
N ALA A 1136 33.85 11.86 -35.37
CA ALA A 1136 33.88 10.40 -35.41
C ALA A 1136 34.48 9.85 -36.72
N LEU A 1137 34.10 10.41 -37.86
CA LEU A 1137 34.60 9.98 -39.17
C LEU A 1137 36.12 10.22 -39.33
N LYS A 1138 36.67 11.29 -38.73
CA LYS A 1138 38.12 11.52 -38.71
C LYS A 1138 38.85 10.43 -37.93
N LEU A 1139 38.31 10.03 -36.78
CA LEU A 1139 38.88 8.94 -35.96
C LEU A 1139 38.75 7.58 -36.66
N LEU A 1140 37.59 7.27 -37.24
CA LEU A 1140 37.35 6.01 -37.97
C LEU A 1140 38.26 5.80 -39.20
N VAL A 1141 38.74 6.88 -39.83
CA VAL A 1141 39.73 6.80 -40.93
C VAL A 1141 41.17 6.61 -40.42
N GLU A 1142 41.42 6.87 -39.13
CA GLU A 1142 42.70 6.66 -38.46
C GLU A 1142 42.80 5.29 -37.78
N GLU A 1143 41.68 4.56 -37.58
CA GLU A 1143 41.67 3.18 -37.07
C GLU A 1143 42.39 2.19 -37.99
N ASP A 1144 42.98 1.14 -37.41
CA ASP A 1144 43.65 0.07 -38.15
C ASP A 1144 43.23 -1.31 -37.59
N PRO A 1145 42.55 -2.17 -38.36
CA PRO A 1145 42.06 -1.95 -39.73
C PRO A 1145 40.87 -0.98 -39.83
N VAL A 1146 40.73 -0.30 -40.97
CA VAL A 1146 39.61 0.63 -41.23
C VAL A 1146 38.28 -0.14 -41.39
N SER A 1147 37.24 0.27 -40.66
CA SER A 1147 35.92 -0.37 -40.74
C SER A 1147 35.23 -0.18 -42.11
N PRO A 1148 34.71 -1.25 -42.75
CA PRO A 1148 34.05 -1.16 -44.06
C PRO A 1148 32.78 -0.29 -44.08
N LEU A 1149 32.19 -0.03 -42.91
CA LEU A 1149 31.01 0.82 -42.76
C LEU A 1149 31.32 2.32 -42.75
N MET A 1150 32.58 2.71 -42.51
CA MET A 1150 32.94 4.12 -42.33
C MET A 1150 32.58 4.97 -43.56
N LEU A 1151 32.79 4.45 -44.78
CA LEU A 1151 32.42 5.16 -46.01
C LEU A 1151 30.90 5.24 -46.23
N GLN A 1152 30.13 4.22 -45.80
CA GLN A 1152 28.67 4.29 -45.82
C GLN A 1152 28.15 5.33 -44.81
N THR A 1153 28.78 5.42 -43.64
CA THR A 1153 28.50 6.46 -42.64
C THR A 1153 28.89 7.85 -43.14
N ALA A 1154 29.98 7.99 -43.89
CA ALA A 1154 30.40 9.24 -44.53
C ALA A 1154 29.42 9.69 -45.64
N ASP A 1155 28.88 8.73 -46.39
CA ASP A 1155 27.85 8.98 -47.41
C ASP A 1155 26.51 9.41 -46.79
N ALA A 1156 26.07 8.75 -45.70
CA ALA A 1156 24.91 9.18 -44.92
C ALA A 1156 25.09 10.59 -44.32
N PHE A 1157 26.26 10.88 -43.76
CA PHE A 1157 26.65 12.20 -43.27
C PHE A 1157 26.53 13.30 -44.35
N TYR A 1158 26.98 13.01 -45.58
CA TYR A 1158 26.84 13.93 -46.69
C TYR A 1158 25.39 14.07 -47.16
N ARG A 1159 24.76 12.98 -47.63
CA ARG A 1159 23.46 13.04 -48.32
C ARG A 1159 22.28 13.35 -47.41
N LYS A 1160 22.23 12.81 -46.19
CA LYS A 1160 21.08 12.93 -45.29
C LYS A 1160 21.20 14.09 -44.29
N ARG A 1161 22.43 14.43 -43.87
CA ARG A 1161 22.69 15.45 -42.83
C ARG A 1161 23.32 16.74 -43.35
N GLY A 1162 23.53 16.86 -44.66
CA GLY A 1162 24.07 18.07 -45.30
C GLY A 1162 25.49 18.40 -44.87
N GLY A 1163 26.30 17.37 -44.55
CA GLY A 1163 27.70 17.55 -44.18
C GLY A 1163 28.53 18.20 -45.31
N PRO A 1164 29.56 18.99 -45.00
CA PRO A 1164 30.39 19.62 -46.03
C PRO A 1164 31.15 18.58 -46.85
N ALA A 1165 30.97 18.61 -48.18
CA ALA A 1165 31.63 17.67 -49.11
C ALA A 1165 33.16 17.65 -48.96
N GLY A 1166 33.77 18.79 -48.64
CA GLY A 1166 35.22 18.90 -48.40
C GLY A 1166 35.74 18.05 -47.24
N THR A 1167 34.90 17.70 -46.26
CA THR A 1167 35.29 16.77 -45.19
C THR A 1167 35.41 15.34 -45.75
N VAL A 1168 34.41 14.86 -46.49
CA VAL A 1168 34.45 13.51 -47.12
C VAL A 1168 35.56 13.41 -48.16
N ILE A 1169 35.83 14.46 -48.95
CA ILE A 1169 36.94 14.50 -49.90
C ILE A 1169 38.30 14.36 -49.18
N LYS A 1170 38.47 14.96 -47.99
CA LYS A 1170 39.68 14.78 -47.16
C LYS A 1170 39.80 13.37 -46.59
N LEU A 1171 38.68 12.71 -46.24
CA LEU A 1171 38.67 11.31 -45.83
C LEU A 1171 39.10 10.40 -47.00
N LEU A 1172 38.55 10.62 -48.21
CA LEU A 1172 38.97 9.91 -49.43
C LEU A 1172 40.45 10.13 -49.75
N GLN A 1173 40.99 11.34 -49.53
CA GLN A 1173 42.41 11.62 -49.67
C GLN A 1173 43.27 10.81 -48.66
N ARG A 1174 42.92 10.84 -47.37
CA ARG A 1174 43.58 10.05 -46.32
C ARG A 1174 43.56 8.54 -46.60
N LEU A 1175 42.48 8.05 -47.22
CA LEU A 1175 42.37 6.65 -47.66
C LEU A 1175 43.32 6.34 -48.83
N ILE A 1176 43.45 7.24 -49.82
CA ILE A 1176 44.45 7.09 -50.91
C ILE A 1176 45.87 7.04 -50.33
N GLU A 1177 46.17 7.88 -49.33
CA GLU A 1177 47.45 7.88 -48.59
C GLU A 1177 47.71 6.57 -47.81
N ARG A 1178 46.67 5.76 -47.53
CA ARG A 1178 46.75 4.44 -46.89
C ARG A 1178 46.61 3.26 -47.86
N ASN A 1179 46.69 3.47 -49.18
CA ASN A 1179 46.56 2.44 -50.22
C ASN A 1179 45.27 1.59 -50.15
N VAL A 1180 44.09 2.18 -50.38
CA VAL A 1180 42.78 1.47 -50.35
C VAL A 1180 42.73 0.20 -51.21
N TRP A 1181 43.51 0.13 -52.29
CA TRP A 1181 43.58 -1.01 -53.19
C TRP A 1181 44.25 -2.25 -52.58
N ASP A 1182 45.02 -2.10 -51.49
CA ASP A 1182 45.61 -3.19 -50.71
C ASP A 1182 44.69 -3.66 -49.56
N MET A 1183 43.53 -3.00 -49.36
CA MET A 1183 42.53 -3.32 -48.34
C MET A 1183 41.46 -4.30 -48.86
N ASP A 1184 40.47 -4.64 -48.02
CA ASP A 1184 39.36 -5.54 -48.39
C ASP A 1184 38.59 -5.05 -49.63
N SER A 1185 38.25 -6.02 -50.49
CA SER A 1185 37.48 -5.86 -51.73
C SER A 1185 36.19 -5.04 -51.56
N LEU A 1186 35.49 -5.19 -50.43
CA LEU A 1186 34.28 -4.42 -50.12
C LEU A 1186 34.61 -2.93 -49.85
N MET A 1187 35.71 -2.65 -49.16
CA MET A 1187 36.18 -1.27 -48.94
C MET A 1187 36.53 -0.58 -50.26
N LEU A 1188 37.18 -1.29 -51.19
CA LEU A 1188 37.47 -0.76 -52.52
C LEU A 1188 36.18 -0.46 -53.31
N GLN A 1189 35.19 -1.35 -53.32
CA GLN A 1189 33.91 -1.12 -54.00
C GLN A 1189 33.16 0.10 -53.43
N VAL A 1190 33.05 0.21 -52.11
CA VAL A 1190 32.38 1.35 -51.46
C VAL A 1190 33.17 2.64 -51.71
N PHE A 1191 34.51 2.60 -51.69
CA PHE A 1191 35.36 3.74 -52.04
C PHE A 1191 35.09 4.25 -53.46
N VAL A 1192 34.99 3.37 -54.46
CA VAL A 1192 34.68 3.76 -55.84
C VAL A 1192 33.30 4.43 -55.94
N LEU A 1193 32.30 3.92 -55.23
CA LEU A 1193 30.95 4.51 -55.20
C LEU A 1193 30.92 5.89 -54.51
N SER A 1194 31.61 6.04 -53.39
CA SER A 1194 31.78 7.33 -52.71
C SER A 1194 32.58 8.33 -53.56
N PHE A 1195 33.62 7.86 -54.25
CA PHE A 1195 34.46 8.70 -55.13
C PHE A 1195 33.66 9.26 -56.32
N GLN A 1196 32.76 8.46 -56.90
CA GLN A 1196 31.81 8.90 -57.92
C GLN A 1196 30.75 9.86 -57.35
N THR A 1197 30.18 9.54 -56.17
CA THR A 1197 29.15 10.38 -55.53
C THR A 1197 29.63 11.82 -55.28
N MET A 1198 30.91 11.99 -54.96
CA MET A 1198 31.51 13.28 -54.60
C MET A 1198 32.14 14.04 -55.78
N LEU A 1199 31.81 13.66 -57.02
CA LEU A 1199 32.16 14.42 -58.23
C LEU A 1199 31.44 15.79 -58.25
N PRO A 1200 32.06 16.86 -58.77
CA PRO A 1200 33.38 16.91 -59.40
C PRO A 1200 34.54 17.10 -58.40
N GLY A 1201 34.28 17.23 -57.10
CA GLY A 1201 35.30 17.57 -56.09
C GLY A 1201 36.42 16.54 -55.94
N THR A 1202 36.12 15.27 -56.18
CA THR A 1202 37.08 14.16 -56.16
C THR A 1202 38.04 14.12 -57.35
N LEU A 1203 37.74 14.82 -58.46
CA LEU A 1203 38.61 14.81 -59.65
C LEU A 1203 40.03 15.32 -59.34
N ALA A 1204 40.16 16.30 -58.44
CA ALA A 1204 41.47 16.80 -58.00
C ALA A 1204 42.35 15.71 -57.35
N LEU A 1205 41.74 14.70 -56.72
CA LEU A 1205 42.45 13.59 -56.05
C LEU A 1205 43.05 12.58 -57.04
N VAL A 1206 42.58 12.53 -58.30
CA VAL A 1206 43.10 11.61 -59.35
C VAL A 1206 44.62 11.73 -59.51
N LYS A 1207 45.19 12.92 -59.27
CA LYS A 1207 46.64 13.18 -59.32
C LYS A 1207 47.45 12.48 -58.22
N LEU A 1208 46.81 12.04 -57.15
CA LEU A 1208 47.42 11.37 -56.00
C LEU A 1208 47.35 9.84 -56.10
N LEU A 1209 46.56 9.30 -57.03
CA LEU A 1209 46.41 7.86 -57.24
C LEU A 1209 47.54 7.28 -58.13
N PRO A 1210 48.18 6.17 -57.73
CA PRO A 1210 49.05 5.39 -58.61
C PRO A 1210 48.32 4.90 -59.87
N ALA A 1211 49.05 4.77 -60.98
CA ALA A 1211 48.46 4.41 -62.27
C ALA A 1211 47.75 3.03 -62.28
N GLU A 1212 48.27 2.06 -61.53
CA GLU A 1212 47.71 0.69 -61.42
C GLU A 1212 46.42 0.67 -60.59
N ALA A 1213 46.40 1.39 -59.47
CA ALA A 1213 45.21 1.57 -58.66
C ALA A 1213 44.11 2.32 -59.43
N LEU A 1214 44.48 3.39 -60.14
CA LEU A 1214 43.53 4.15 -60.97
C LEU A 1214 42.93 3.28 -62.09
N LYS A 1215 43.72 2.40 -62.71
CA LYS A 1215 43.22 1.45 -63.71
C LYS A 1215 42.15 0.53 -63.11
N THR A 1216 42.45 -0.09 -61.97
CA THR A 1216 41.52 -0.98 -61.24
C THR A 1216 40.21 -0.26 -60.86
N ILE A 1217 40.29 0.97 -60.36
CA ILE A 1217 39.15 1.82 -60.00
C ILE A 1217 38.31 2.21 -61.23
N VAL A 1218 38.96 2.51 -62.36
CA VAL A 1218 38.30 2.90 -63.61
C VAL A 1218 37.59 1.70 -64.27
N ASP A 1219 38.19 0.51 -64.22
CA ASP A 1219 37.60 -0.70 -64.78
C ASP A 1219 36.38 -1.19 -63.96
N MET A 1220 36.32 -0.88 -62.66
CA MET A 1220 35.15 -1.14 -61.81
C MET A 1220 33.92 -0.26 -62.09
N ASN A 1221 34.05 0.91 -62.73
CA ASN A 1221 32.94 1.87 -62.84
C ASN A 1221 32.99 2.75 -64.10
N GLN A 1222 32.19 2.40 -65.11
CA GLN A 1222 32.16 3.07 -66.43
C GLN A 1222 31.82 4.58 -66.40
N PRO A 1223 30.78 5.08 -65.71
CA PRO A 1223 30.56 6.53 -65.62
C PRO A 1223 31.66 7.30 -64.89
N LEU A 1224 32.48 6.64 -64.05
CA LEU A 1224 33.68 7.28 -63.48
C LEU A 1224 34.77 7.44 -64.55
N LYS A 1225 34.94 6.44 -65.43
CA LYS A 1225 35.89 6.46 -66.56
C LYS A 1225 35.70 7.68 -67.46
N THR A 1226 34.46 8.04 -67.79
CA THR A 1226 34.16 9.21 -68.64
C THR A 1226 34.51 10.52 -67.96
N SER A 1227 34.11 10.74 -66.70
CA SER A 1227 34.43 11.97 -65.95
C SER A 1227 35.94 12.14 -65.69
N VAL A 1228 36.65 11.05 -65.37
CA VAL A 1228 38.11 11.09 -65.17
C VAL A 1228 38.83 11.35 -66.50
N ARG A 1229 38.42 10.70 -67.60
CA ARG A 1229 38.98 10.94 -68.95
C ARG A 1229 38.82 12.41 -69.37
N GLU A 1230 37.66 13.02 -69.15
CA GLU A 1230 37.42 14.43 -69.47
C GLU A 1230 38.31 15.37 -68.64
N TYR A 1231 38.52 15.07 -67.36
CA TYR A 1231 39.38 15.87 -66.47
C TYR A 1231 40.86 15.76 -66.83
N VAL A 1232 41.37 14.55 -67.08
CA VAL A 1232 42.75 14.33 -67.57
C VAL A 1232 42.93 14.98 -68.96
N GLY A 1233 41.88 15.02 -69.78
CA GLY A 1233 41.85 15.73 -71.06
C GLY A 1233 42.14 17.24 -70.96
N LYS A 1234 41.88 17.86 -69.80
CA LYS A 1234 42.07 19.29 -69.52
C LYS A 1234 43.37 19.59 -68.74
N MET A 1235 44.25 18.61 -68.52
CA MET A 1235 45.51 18.78 -67.79
C MET A 1235 46.70 19.23 -68.65
N PRO A 1236 47.72 19.90 -68.07
CA PRO A 1236 48.99 20.21 -68.73
C PRO A 1236 49.71 18.96 -69.27
N GLU A 1237 50.38 19.09 -70.44
CA GLU A 1237 50.99 17.95 -71.15
C GLU A 1237 52.00 17.14 -70.33
N GLN A 1238 52.76 17.78 -69.44
CA GLN A 1238 53.78 17.10 -68.63
C GLN A 1238 53.17 16.05 -67.70
N THR A 1239 52.09 16.39 -66.98
CA THR A 1239 51.33 15.45 -66.13
C THR A 1239 50.50 14.47 -66.94
N ARG A 1240 50.01 14.88 -68.12
CA ARG A 1240 49.17 14.05 -69.01
C ARG A 1240 49.86 12.76 -69.47
N LYS A 1241 51.20 12.73 -69.54
CA LYS A 1241 52.00 11.55 -69.94
C LYS A 1241 51.78 10.32 -69.08
N GLN A 1242 51.53 10.46 -67.77
CA GLN A 1242 51.28 9.33 -66.87
C GLN A 1242 49.93 8.63 -67.12
N TYR A 1243 48.97 9.34 -67.72
CA TYR A 1243 47.58 8.88 -67.91
C TYR A 1243 47.27 8.56 -69.38
N LYS A 1244 48.30 8.42 -70.22
CA LYS A 1244 48.16 8.28 -71.67
C LYS A 1244 47.28 7.08 -72.07
N TRP A 1245 47.37 5.98 -71.32
CA TRP A 1245 46.54 4.77 -71.49
C TRP A 1245 45.03 5.02 -71.40
N LEU A 1246 44.58 6.06 -70.70
CA LEU A 1246 43.15 6.41 -70.54
C LEU A 1246 42.62 7.25 -71.73
N ILE A 1247 43.52 7.93 -72.44
CA ILE A 1247 43.23 8.84 -73.57
C ILE A 1247 43.42 8.11 -74.91
N ASP A 1248 44.48 7.31 -75.06
CA ASP A 1248 44.74 6.52 -76.28
C ASP A 1248 43.75 5.33 -76.43
N ALA A 1249 42.99 5.01 -75.39
CA ALA A 1249 41.87 4.06 -75.46
C ALA A 1249 40.68 4.66 -76.24
N ALA A 1250 40.62 4.33 -77.53
CA ALA A 1250 39.55 4.64 -78.48
C ALA A 1250 38.13 4.30 -77.95
N PRO A 1251 37.06 4.88 -78.53
CA PRO A 1251 35.70 4.48 -78.18
C PRO A 1251 35.39 3.07 -78.69
N ASP A 1252 35.11 2.14 -77.77
CA ASP A 1252 34.53 0.84 -78.10
C ASP A 1252 33.15 1.05 -78.78
N GLN A 1253 32.89 0.31 -79.86
CA GLN A 1253 31.85 0.67 -80.85
C GLN A 1253 30.42 0.19 -80.51
N ASP A 1254 30.21 -0.41 -79.34
CA ASP A 1254 29.00 -1.21 -79.07
C ASP A 1254 27.76 -0.41 -78.59
N ALA A 1255 27.87 0.92 -78.44
CA ALA A 1255 26.76 1.78 -78.00
C ALA A 1255 25.68 2.06 -79.08
N ALA A 1256 25.66 1.29 -80.17
CA ALA A 1256 24.76 1.48 -81.32
C ALA A 1256 23.58 0.48 -81.39
N GLN A 1257 23.43 -0.41 -80.41
CA GLN A 1257 22.32 -1.38 -80.35
C GLN A 1257 21.65 -1.41 -78.98
N ASN A 1258 20.75 -0.45 -78.73
CA ASN A 1258 19.45 -0.63 -78.05
C ASN A 1258 18.83 0.72 -77.66
N THR A 1259 18.26 1.39 -78.66
CA THR A 1259 17.08 2.23 -78.46
C THR A 1259 15.86 1.46 -78.94
N ALA A 1260 15.17 0.78 -78.02
CA ALA A 1260 13.86 0.16 -78.17
C ALA A 1260 13.19 0.11 -76.79
#